data_AF-A0A3L7N8H5-F1
#
_entry.id   AF-A0A3L7N8H5-F1
#
_cell.length_a   1.000
_cell.length_b   1.000
_cell.length_c   1.000
_cell.angle_alpha   90.00
_cell.angle_beta   90.00
_cell.angle_gamma   90.00
#
_symmetry.space_group_name_H-M   'P 1'
#
loop_
_entity.id
_entity.type
_entity.pdbx_description
1 polymer ?
#
loop_
_entity_poly.entity_id
_entity_poly.type
_entity_poly.pdbx_seq_one_letter_code
_entity_poly.pdbx_strand_id
1 'polypeptide(L)'
;MKHDYDVIDQEPKHLYDHPQFTRRNYACLCMLQASARLIRILLAVMATLFVIWAFVTVAVRETRRFWKNDNRTEIVVMHWSGEGGQEEDQIVEDALRQFERENPTLRVRRINPGDAGSFYTKLQTMMASGDPPDVFYVGSERLPAFVSLGLLAPLDDFLKRDSQLNVKDRIILEDFYPATVKAFQYDGIQSGEGAIYGIPKDFTTVGFYWNKNLFARAGLAPPSQNWTWDEFISDARTIGKLPDCTGAEFVTWPAMIRAYLMTEGVDVKGSSFDEPTISNAEVFNALDRLRSWRHDESHTLTSGKSKIASGSSVFLTGKIGLAGPFGRWVVPSYRKIVPANQGGFDWDFAPLPRGKVESNIVLTVSWSISNQSKHPQEAWSLVRFLSGEPTQRALARLGLAIPTIRSAAQSESFNDPNQLPENDAGFLTAADHARIVDWPTNPQFEALLGSRLDQALKTGDLPLTQAISNFEHDWRVESQSPLRSDSFPAMPWTALGWIALIASLAGLAVWIALLRRGNLPAHQRNEERAGYFLASPWIVGFALFMAFPIVMSMALAFARWKGVSPLSSAEFAGTANFQQLFQFDQRFRTSLVVTAYYAILAVPAGQILALLAALLMNARVRGIHLFRAAWYLPSVLAGVGVAVLWRWIFDSDGGLMNAALQPLLTLFGLTAPEWFGQDAAIWGAPAFALMSLWFVGGTMIVFLAGLQQIPIELYEAASIDGSGRLRQFWSITLPMLSPIILFNAIMAIIASFQVFTQAFVMTGGEPGDLTRFYVLYLYNQGFEFYEMGYASAMAWILLLVVLVLTVIILRTSNRWVHTEGQKS
;
A
#
# COMPACT_ATOMS: atom_id res chain seq x y z
N MET A 1 28.24 -24.40 -53.19
CA MET A 1 29.63 -24.04 -53.53
C MET A 1 30.09 -22.99 -52.53
N LYS A 2 31.32 -23.15 -52.01
CA LYS A 2 31.97 -22.33 -50.98
C LYS A 2 32.31 -20.90 -51.46
N HIS A 3 32.66 -20.06 -50.47
CA HIS A 3 33.31 -18.73 -50.46
C HIS A 3 32.36 -17.53 -50.36
N ASP A 4 32.64 -16.48 -49.59
CA ASP A 4 33.63 -16.19 -48.53
C ASP A 4 33.10 -14.94 -47.77
N TYR A 5 33.57 -14.76 -46.54
CA TYR A 5 33.37 -13.59 -45.69
C TYR A 5 34.20 -12.38 -46.16
N ASP A 6 33.83 -11.20 -45.66
CA ASP A 6 34.53 -9.90 -45.67
C ASP A 6 34.50 -9.06 -46.95
N VAL A 7 33.80 -7.91 -46.90
CA VAL A 7 34.38 -6.54 -47.00
C VAL A 7 33.35 -5.54 -46.43
N ILE A 8 33.60 -5.09 -45.19
CA ILE A 8 33.12 -3.81 -44.67
C ILE A 8 34.30 -2.85 -44.84
N ASP A 9 34.21 -1.92 -45.80
CA ASP A 9 34.80 -0.58 -45.74
C ASP A 9 34.68 0.10 -47.11
N GLN A 10 33.69 0.97 -47.28
CA GLN A 10 33.75 2.07 -48.23
C GLN A 10 33.12 3.32 -47.59
N GLU A 11 33.96 4.14 -46.97
CA GLU A 11 33.66 5.56 -46.73
C GLU A 11 33.64 6.31 -48.07
N PRO A 12 32.65 7.18 -48.34
CA PRO A 12 32.81 8.21 -49.36
C PRO A 12 33.54 9.40 -48.75
N LYS A 13 34.81 9.55 -49.12
CA LYS A 13 35.54 10.83 -49.07
C LYS A 13 34.82 11.83 -49.97
N HIS A 14 34.41 12.99 -49.45
CA HIS A 14 34.66 14.31 -50.05
C HIS A 14 34.02 15.44 -49.21
N LEU A 15 34.69 16.60 -49.23
CA LEU A 15 34.45 17.89 -48.56
C LEU A 15 34.87 17.99 -47.09
N TYR A 16 36.08 18.51 -46.86
CA TYR A 16 36.32 19.63 -45.94
C TYR A 16 37.64 20.31 -46.30
N ASP A 17 37.55 21.48 -46.92
CA ASP A 17 38.64 22.44 -47.07
C ASP A 17 38.32 23.62 -46.16
N HIS A 18 38.95 23.69 -44.97
CA HIS A 18 39.17 24.93 -44.21
C HIS A 18 40.19 24.67 -43.06
N PRO A 19 41.30 25.44 -42.95
CA PRO A 19 42.41 25.09 -42.07
C PRO A 19 42.42 25.91 -40.78
N GLN A 20 41.79 25.46 -39.69
CA GLN A 20 42.07 25.93 -38.31
C GLN A 20 41.73 24.91 -37.19
N PHE A 21 41.99 23.61 -37.38
CA PHE A 21 41.98 22.65 -36.26
C PHE A 21 43.27 21.82 -36.25
N THR A 22 44.15 22.12 -35.31
CA THR A 22 45.48 21.51 -35.17
C THR A 22 45.39 20.03 -34.75
N ARG A 23 46.32 19.20 -35.26
CA ARG A 23 46.49 17.75 -34.95
C ARG A 23 46.41 17.39 -33.45
N ARG A 24 46.69 18.34 -32.56
CA ARG A 24 46.66 18.18 -31.09
C ARG A 24 45.25 17.98 -30.53
N ASN A 25 44.22 18.56 -31.15
CA ASN A 25 42.83 18.44 -30.70
C ASN A 25 42.20 17.09 -31.12
N TYR A 26 42.59 16.53 -32.26
CA TYR A 26 42.14 15.20 -32.71
C TYR A 26 42.69 14.07 -31.82
N ALA A 27 43.96 14.15 -31.42
CA ALA A 27 44.55 13.17 -30.50
C ALA A 27 43.88 13.20 -29.12
N CYS A 28 43.50 14.38 -28.62
CA CYS A 28 42.81 14.56 -27.35
C CYS A 28 41.37 14.01 -27.40
N LEU A 29 40.62 14.26 -28.49
CA LEU A 29 39.29 13.69 -28.72
C LEU A 29 39.31 12.17 -28.87
N CYS A 30 40.29 11.60 -29.59
CA CYS A 30 40.46 10.14 -29.67
C CYS A 30 40.83 9.51 -28.32
N MET A 31 41.70 10.16 -27.52
CA MET A 31 42.02 9.71 -26.16
C MET A 31 40.81 9.78 -25.21
N LEU A 32 39.96 10.81 -25.34
CA LEU A 32 38.73 10.96 -24.56
C LEU A 32 37.67 9.91 -24.96
N GLN A 33 37.54 9.59 -26.25
CA GLN A 33 36.63 8.53 -26.71
C GLN A 33 37.13 7.13 -26.36
N ALA A 34 38.44 6.88 -26.46
CA ALA A 34 39.05 5.61 -26.06
C ALA A 34 38.93 5.39 -24.55
N SER A 35 39.20 6.41 -23.74
CA SER A 35 39.03 6.34 -22.28
C SER A 35 37.55 6.17 -21.89
N ALA A 36 36.62 6.84 -22.55
CA ALA A 36 35.18 6.63 -22.34
C ALA A 36 34.71 5.21 -22.71
N ARG A 37 35.22 4.61 -23.80
CA ARG A 37 34.96 3.21 -24.15
C ARG A 37 35.53 2.25 -23.10
N LEU A 38 36.76 2.51 -22.64
CA LEU A 38 37.42 1.67 -21.64
C LEU A 38 36.69 1.73 -20.28
N ILE A 39 36.23 2.92 -19.88
CA ILE A 39 35.40 3.11 -18.68
C ILE A 39 34.06 2.38 -18.82
N ARG A 40 33.38 2.44 -19.98
CA ARG A 40 32.12 1.69 -20.20
C ARG A 40 32.33 0.18 -20.16
N ILE A 41 33.41 -0.33 -20.75
CA ILE A 41 33.76 -1.75 -20.70
C ILE A 41 34.08 -2.16 -19.27
N LEU A 42 34.87 -1.37 -18.54
CA LEU A 42 35.15 -1.62 -17.11
C LEU A 42 33.88 -1.60 -16.26
N LEU A 43 32.99 -0.64 -16.46
CA LEU A 43 31.70 -0.57 -15.76
C LEU A 43 30.81 -1.77 -16.09
N ALA A 44 30.74 -2.19 -17.36
CA ALA A 44 29.98 -3.35 -17.77
C ALA A 44 30.55 -4.67 -17.20
N VAL A 45 31.88 -4.81 -17.20
CA VAL A 45 32.57 -5.96 -16.60
C VAL A 45 32.38 -5.97 -15.08
N MET A 46 32.54 -4.84 -14.41
CA MET A 46 32.29 -4.74 -12.97
C MET A 46 30.83 -5.03 -12.63
N ALA A 47 29.86 -4.50 -13.38
CA ALA A 47 28.44 -4.81 -13.17
C ALA A 47 28.15 -6.29 -13.36
N THR A 48 28.73 -6.91 -14.40
CA THR A 48 28.57 -8.35 -14.67
C THR A 48 29.19 -9.19 -13.55
N LEU A 49 30.42 -8.85 -13.12
CA LEU A 49 31.09 -9.50 -12.00
C LEU A 49 30.32 -9.33 -10.70
N PHE A 50 29.71 -8.16 -10.47
CA PHE A 50 28.90 -7.89 -9.29
C PHE A 50 27.61 -8.71 -9.30
N VAL A 51 26.95 -8.83 -10.45
CA VAL A 51 25.76 -9.69 -10.63
C VAL A 51 26.13 -11.15 -10.41
N ILE A 52 27.20 -11.65 -11.05
CA ILE A 52 27.68 -13.01 -10.86
C ILE A 52 28.05 -13.24 -9.39
N TRP A 53 28.79 -12.33 -8.78
CA TRP A 53 29.15 -12.41 -7.37
C TRP A 53 27.90 -12.45 -6.48
N ALA A 54 26.88 -11.63 -6.74
CA ALA A 54 25.63 -11.64 -5.99
C ALA A 54 24.89 -12.98 -6.14
N PHE A 55 24.72 -13.49 -7.36
CA PHE A 55 24.08 -14.78 -7.62
C PHE A 55 24.86 -15.95 -7.03
N VAL A 56 26.19 -15.95 -7.14
CA VAL A 56 27.06 -16.97 -6.53
C VAL A 56 26.99 -16.86 -5.01
N THR A 57 26.97 -15.66 -4.44
CA THR A 57 26.87 -15.48 -2.97
C THR A 57 25.54 -15.98 -2.46
N VAL A 58 24.43 -15.69 -3.16
CA VAL A 58 23.11 -16.23 -2.84
C VAL A 58 23.10 -17.75 -3.03
N ALA A 59 23.58 -18.27 -4.16
CA ALA A 59 23.62 -19.70 -4.44
C ALA A 59 24.47 -20.46 -3.41
N VAL A 60 25.64 -19.94 -3.04
CA VAL A 60 26.52 -20.47 -1.99
C VAL A 60 25.87 -20.35 -0.62
N ARG A 61 25.14 -19.26 -0.33
CA ARG A 61 24.41 -19.09 0.93
C ARG A 61 23.26 -20.09 1.04
N GLU A 62 22.47 -20.26 -0.01
CA GLU A 62 21.34 -21.21 -0.04
C GLU A 62 21.84 -22.65 -0.09
N THR A 63 22.89 -22.98 -0.85
CA THR A 63 23.51 -24.31 -0.77
C THR A 63 24.16 -24.55 0.58
N ARG A 64 24.90 -23.60 1.16
CA ARG A 64 25.42 -23.76 2.54
C ARG A 64 24.30 -23.88 3.56
N ARG A 65 23.13 -23.29 3.35
CA ARG A 65 21.92 -23.53 4.17
C ARG A 65 21.40 -24.94 3.98
N PHE A 66 21.30 -25.40 2.74
CA PHE A 66 20.86 -26.73 2.38
C PHE A 66 21.81 -27.83 2.91
N TRP A 67 23.12 -27.55 2.95
CA TRP A 67 24.17 -28.45 3.42
C TRP A 67 24.56 -28.23 4.90
N LYS A 68 24.17 -27.12 5.53
CA LYS A 68 24.21 -26.99 6.99
C LYS A 68 23.09 -27.88 7.53
N ASN A 69 23.45 -29.11 7.91
CA ASN A 69 22.66 -29.93 8.81
C ASN A 69 22.58 -29.24 10.18
N ASP A 70 21.73 -28.24 10.28
CA ASP A 70 21.22 -27.79 11.56
C ASP A 70 20.10 -28.78 11.92
N ASN A 71 20.41 -29.80 12.73
CA ASN A 71 19.45 -30.83 13.14
C ASN A 71 18.35 -30.28 14.09
N ARG A 72 18.32 -28.96 14.32
CA ARG A 72 17.34 -28.30 15.18
C ARG A 72 16.02 -28.12 14.43
N THR A 73 14.91 -28.28 15.16
CA THR A 73 13.58 -27.97 14.63
C THR A 73 13.45 -26.47 14.41
N GLU A 74 13.19 -26.05 13.17
CA GLU A 74 12.98 -24.63 12.83
C GLU A 74 11.50 -24.26 13.02
N ILE A 75 11.23 -23.20 13.78
CA ILE A 75 9.91 -22.58 13.97
C ILE A 75 9.94 -21.21 13.32
N VAL A 76 8.94 -20.88 12.53
CA VAL A 76 8.84 -19.58 11.86
C VAL A 76 7.91 -18.67 12.66
N VAL A 77 8.41 -17.51 13.07
CA VAL A 77 7.63 -16.47 13.76
C VAL A 77 7.53 -15.23 12.88
N MET A 78 6.32 -14.68 12.77
CA MET A 78 6.06 -13.49 11.96
C MET A 78 5.35 -12.40 12.77
N HIS A 79 5.85 -11.17 12.72
CA HIS A 79 5.27 -10.04 13.45
C HIS A 79 5.57 -8.71 12.75
N TRP A 80 5.08 -7.59 13.29
CA TRP A 80 5.35 -6.23 12.82
C TRP A 80 5.73 -5.33 14.01
N SER A 81 6.32 -4.16 13.73
CA SER A 81 6.85 -3.26 14.79
C SER A 81 6.27 -1.85 14.78
N GLY A 82 5.33 -1.54 13.88
CA GLY A 82 4.52 -0.32 13.91
C GLY A 82 5.32 0.97 14.17
N GLU A 83 4.83 1.84 15.06
CA GLU A 83 5.55 3.04 15.53
C GLU A 83 6.65 2.74 16.58
N GLY A 84 6.71 1.52 17.12
CA GLY A 84 7.79 1.06 18.02
C GLY A 84 9.14 0.90 17.33
N GLY A 85 9.13 0.73 16.01
CA GLY A 85 10.31 0.81 15.15
C GLY A 85 11.41 -0.19 15.51
N GLN A 86 12.67 0.24 15.39
CA GLN A 86 13.85 -0.62 15.62
C GLN A 86 14.02 -1.06 17.09
N GLU A 87 13.43 -0.34 18.04
CA GLU A 87 13.54 -0.67 19.46
C GLU A 87 12.65 -1.86 19.82
N GLU A 88 11.40 -1.88 19.33
CA GLU A 88 10.53 -3.07 19.45
C GLU A 88 11.17 -4.27 18.73
N ASP A 89 11.77 -4.04 17.56
CA ASP A 89 12.46 -5.09 16.81
C ASP A 89 13.53 -5.79 17.65
N GLN A 90 14.33 -5.00 18.36
CA GLN A 90 15.43 -5.47 19.17
C GLN A 90 14.93 -6.25 20.40
N ILE A 91 13.86 -5.79 21.06
CA ILE A 91 13.27 -6.49 22.21
C ILE A 91 12.78 -7.87 21.81
N VAL A 92 12.03 -7.95 20.69
CA VAL A 92 11.53 -9.25 20.20
C VAL A 92 12.70 -10.14 19.78
N GLU A 93 13.70 -9.61 19.06
CA GLU A 93 14.88 -10.37 18.66
C GLU A 93 15.66 -10.93 19.87
N ASP A 94 15.83 -10.14 20.93
CA ASP A 94 16.51 -10.58 22.15
C ASP A 94 15.71 -11.64 22.91
N ALA A 95 14.37 -11.51 22.96
CA ALA A 95 13.49 -12.53 23.50
C ALA A 95 13.61 -13.84 22.72
N LEU A 96 13.63 -13.79 21.39
CA LEU A 96 13.79 -14.99 20.54
C LEU A 96 15.16 -15.66 20.77
N ARG A 97 16.25 -14.88 20.88
CA ARG A 97 17.58 -15.42 21.18
C ARG A 97 17.66 -16.01 22.58
N GLN A 98 16.95 -15.45 23.55
CA GLN A 98 16.84 -16.04 24.87
C GLN A 98 16.09 -17.37 24.81
N PHE A 99 14.96 -17.43 24.12
CA PHE A 99 14.21 -18.65 23.92
C PHE A 99 15.05 -19.76 23.26
N GLU A 100 15.83 -19.44 22.22
CA GLU A 100 16.75 -20.41 21.59
C GLU A 100 17.86 -20.90 22.54
N ARG A 101 18.34 -20.05 23.45
CA ARG A 101 19.34 -20.44 24.46
C ARG A 101 18.75 -21.40 25.49
N GLU A 102 17.49 -21.20 25.86
CA GLU A 102 16.75 -22.07 26.80
C GLU A 102 16.28 -23.36 26.12
N ASN A 103 16.14 -23.36 24.80
CA ASN A 103 15.69 -24.50 23.99
C ASN A 103 16.70 -24.81 22.86
N PRO A 104 17.87 -25.41 23.18
CA PRO A 104 18.97 -25.58 22.22
C PRO A 104 18.65 -26.52 21.06
N THR A 105 17.56 -27.29 21.13
CA THR A 105 17.05 -28.14 20.05
C THR A 105 16.18 -27.39 19.05
N LEU A 106 15.79 -26.15 19.35
CA LEU A 106 14.93 -25.32 18.52
C LEU A 106 15.73 -24.20 17.86
N ARG A 107 15.22 -23.73 16.74
CA ARG A 107 15.69 -22.54 16.03
C ARG A 107 14.48 -21.70 15.61
N VAL A 108 14.53 -20.40 15.85
CA VAL A 108 13.43 -19.50 15.50
C VAL A 108 13.81 -18.61 14.32
N ARG A 109 13.06 -18.72 13.23
CA ARG A 109 13.19 -17.86 12.05
C ARG A 109 12.21 -16.70 12.15
N ARG A 110 12.72 -15.52 12.49
CA ARG A 110 11.97 -14.25 12.54
C ARG A 110 11.71 -13.68 11.15
N ILE A 111 10.47 -13.29 10.88
CA ILE A 111 10.06 -12.53 9.69
C ILE A 111 9.36 -11.25 10.16
N ASN A 112 9.90 -10.09 9.76
CA ASN A 112 9.26 -8.81 10.04
C ASN A 112 9.23 -7.93 8.77
N PRO A 113 8.04 -7.66 8.22
CA PRO A 113 7.86 -6.78 7.04
C PRO A 113 7.90 -5.27 7.34
N GLY A 114 7.96 -4.85 8.61
CA GLY A 114 7.98 -3.46 9.05
C GLY A 114 6.62 -2.99 9.57
N ASP A 115 5.62 -2.92 8.69
CA ASP A 115 4.27 -2.44 8.99
C ASP A 115 3.18 -3.53 8.87
N ALA A 116 2.01 -3.26 9.46
CA ALA A 116 0.88 -4.19 9.50
C ALA A 116 0.29 -4.52 8.11
N GLY A 117 0.29 -3.56 7.17
CA GLY A 117 -0.22 -3.78 5.82
C GLY A 117 0.66 -4.75 5.03
N SER A 118 1.96 -4.46 4.99
CA SER A 118 2.97 -5.35 4.40
C SER A 118 3.00 -6.72 5.09
N PHE A 119 2.71 -6.75 6.40
CA PHE A 119 2.57 -7.98 7.18
C PHE A 119 1.43 -8.86 6.66
N TYR A 120 0.20 -8.35 6.56
CA TYR A 120 -0.94 -9.18 6.13
C TYR A 120 -0.78 -9.68 4.69
N THR A 121 -0.24 -8.87 3.78
CA THR A 121 0.05 -9.29 2.39
C THR A 121 1.05 -10.45 2.34
N LYS A 122 2.13 -10.37 3.14
CA LYS A 122 3.14 -11.43 3.19
C LYS A 122 2.60 -12.68 3.89
N LEU A 123 1.82 -12.51 4.96
CA LEU A 123 1.20 -13.60 5.70
C LEU A 123 0.27 -14.40 4.79
N GLN A 124 -0.60 -13.71 4.05
CA GLN A 124 -1.48 -14.30 3.04
C GLN A 124 -0.69 -15.09 2.00
N THR A 125 0.41 -14.52 1.47
CA THR A 125 1.25 -15.20 0.47
C THR A 125 1.84 -16.50 1.01
N MET A 126 2.36 -16.48 2.25
CA MET A 126 2.92 -17.67 2.89
C MET A 126 1.86 -18.73 3.16
N MET A 127 0.68 -18.34 3.67
CA MET A 127 -0.45 -19.24 3.88
C MET A 127 -0.93 -19.87 2.58
N ALA A 128 -1.07 -19.09 1.51
CA ALA A 128 -1.46 -19.58 0.18
C ALA A 128 -0.47 -20.60 -0.40
N SER A 129 0.83 -20.42 -0.11
CA SER A 129 1.87 -21.35 -0.54
C SER A 129 1.94 -22.67 0.25
N GLY A 130 1.14 -22.81 1.32
CA GLY A 130 1.16 -23.99 2.19
C GLY A 130 2.41 -24.07 3.08
N ASP A 131 3.09 -22.95 3.31
CA ASP A 131 4.21 -22.82 4.25
C ASP A 131 4.00 -21.60 5.16
N PRO A 132 2.92 -21.59 5.97
CA PRO A 132 2.63 -20.47 6.85
C PRO A 132 3.65 -20.35 7.98
N PRO A 133 3.80 -19.16 8.59
CA PRO A 133 4.51 -19.06 9.86
C PRO A 133 3.79 -19.89 10.93
N ASP A 134 4.57 -20.53 11.80
CA ASP A 134 4.02 -21.33 12.90
C ASP A 134 3.34 -20.44 13.95
N VAL A 135 3.96 -19.29 14.25
CA VAL A 135 3.46 -18.30 15.22
C VAL A 135 3.42 -16.92 14.56
N PHE A 136 2.31 -16.19 14.71
CA PHE A 136 2.20 -14.85 14.13
C PHE A 136 1.21 -13.94 14.85
N TYR A 137 1.32 -12.64 14.57
CA TYR A 137 0.39 -11.64 15.09
C TYR A 137 -0.99 -11.67 14.42
N VAL A 138 -2.03 -11.53 15.23
CA VAL A 138 -3.41 -11.29 14.78
C VAL A 138 -4.00 -10.14 15.59
N GLY A 139 -4.40 -9.07 14.92
CA GLY A 139 -5.18 -7.98 15.54
C GLY A 139 -6.60 -8.44 15.86
N SER A 140 -7.16 -7.95 16.97
CA SER A 140 -8.52 -8.31 17.42
C SER A 140 -9.60 -8.10 16.34
N GLU A 141 -9.41 -7.10 15.46
CA GLU A 141 -10.31 -6.77 14.36
C GLU A 141 -10.31 -7.78 13.21
N ARG A 142 -9.24 -8.58 13.09
CA ARG A 142 -9.11 -9.62 12.05
C ARG A 142 -9.41 -11.02 12.55
N LEU A 143 -9.58 -11.21 13.86
CA LEU A 143 -9.83 -12.53 14.44
C LEU A 143 -11.01 -13.26 13.79
N PRO A 144 -12.24 -12.67 13.68
CA PRO A 144 -13.39 -13.40 13.12
C PRO A 144 -13.14 -13.87 11.68
N ALA A 145 -12.48 -13.03 10.86
CA ALA A 145 -12.09 -13.38 9.51
C ALA A 145 -11.09 -14.55 9.49
N PHE A 146 -10.07 -14.53 10.34
CA PHE A 146 -9.05 -15.56 10.36
C PHE A 146 -9.57 -16.92 10.87
N VAL A 147 -10.44 -16.90 11.88
CA VAL A 147 -11.05 -18.12 12.43
C VAL A 147 -12.03 -18.72 11.43
N SER A 148 -12.89 -17.91 10.79
CA SER A 148 -13.84 -18.39 9.77
C SER A 148 -13.15 -18.99 8.54
N LEU A 149 -11.91 -18.57 8.25
CA LEU A 149 -11.06 -19.14 7.20
C LEU A 149 -10.26 -20.36 7.64
N GLY A 150 -10.38 -20.80 8.90
CA GLY A 150 -9.71 -21.99 9.45
C GLY A 150 -8.20 -21.84 9.58
N LEU A 151 -7.69 -20.61 9.71
CA LEU A 151 -6.26 -20.31 9.67
C LEU A 151 -5.57 -20.45 11.03
N LEU A 152 -6.34 -20.38 12.12
CA LEU A 152 -5.83 -20.37 13.51
C LEU A 152 -6.13 -21.68 14.22
N ALA A 153 -5.16 -22.18 14.98
CA ALA A 153 -5.35 -23.31 15.87
C ALA A 153 -6.05 -22.86 17.16
N PRO A 154 -7.07 -23.58 17.67
CA PRO A 154 -7.60 -23.32 19.00
C PRO A 154 -6.56 -23.67 20.07
N LEU A 155 -6.45 -22.84 21.10
CA LEU A 155 -5.39 -22.92 22.11
C LEU A 155 -5.87 -23.56 23.43
N ASP A 156 -7.17 -23.82 23.58
CA ASP A 156 -7.79 -24.37 24.78
C ASP A 156 -7.14 -25.68 25.26
N ASP A 157 -6.81 -26.57 24.34
CA ASP A 157 -6.24 -27.88 24.69
C ASP A 157 -4.79 -27.79 25.15
N PHE A 158 -4.04 -26.78 24.68
CA PHE A 158 -2.69 -26.51 25.17
C PHE A 158 -2.73 -25.95 26.60
N LEU A 159 -3.64 -24.99 26.85
CA LEU A 159 -3.86 -24.43 28.19
C LEU A 159 -4.28 -25.51 29.20
N LYS A 160 -5.23 -26.37 28.82
CA LYS A 160 -5.66 -27.51 29.65
C LYS A 160 -4.51 -28.46 29.95
N ARG A 161 -3.70 -28.80 28.94
CA ARG A 161 -2.56 -29.70 29.10
C ARG A 161 -1.51 -29.13 30.06
N ASP A 162 -1.14 -27.86 29.91
CA ASP A 162 -0.14 -27.24 30.77
C ASP A 162 -0.60 -27.12 32.23
N SER A 163 -1.90 -26.90 32.43
CA SER A 163 -2.53 -26.96 33.74
C SER A 163 -2.42 -28.38 34.35
N GLN A 164 -2.77 -29.42 33.59
CA GLN A 164 -2.69 -30.83 34.02
C GLN A 164 -1.25 -31.29 34.31
N LEU A 165 -0.29 -30.87 33.49
CA LEU A 165 1.13 -31.21 33.64
C LEU A 165 1.86 -30.34 34.66
N ASN A 166 1.17 -29.34 35.23
CA ASN A 166 1.73 -28.36 36.17
C ASN A 166 3.02 -27.71 35.66
N VAL A 167 3.00 -27.30 34.39
CA VAL A 167 4.11 -26.59 33.76
C VAL A 167 4.37 -25.28 34.52
N LYS A 168 5.63 -25.04 34.89
CA LYS A 168 6.02 -23.96 35.81
C LYS A 168 5.67 -22.57 35.28
N ASP A 169 5.84 -22.35 33.99
CA ASP A 169 5.62 -21.12 33.24
C ASP A 169 4.36 -21.22 32.36
N ARG A 170 3.33 -21.92 32.84
CA ARG A 170 2.05 -22.01 32.14
C ARG A 170 1.36 -20.63 32.09
N ILE A 171 0.56 -20.42 31.04
CA ILE A 171 -0.33 -19.27 30.95
C ILE A 171 -1.56 -19.51 31.84
N ILE A 172 -1.88 -18.53 32.68
CA ILE A 172 -3.09 -18.50 33.52
C ILE A 172 -3.91 -17.32 33.03
N LEU A 173 -4.99 -17.56 32.28
CA LEU A 173 -5.78 -16.51 31.64
C LEU A 173 -6.43 -15.58 32.67
N GLU A 174 -6.67 -16.06 33.89
CA GLU A 174 -7.22 -15.27 34.98
C GLU A 174 -6.29 -14.12 35.39
N ASP A 175 -4.97 -14.24 35.18
CA ASP A 175 -3.99 -13.19 35.50
C ASP A 175 -4.00 -12.03 34.48
N PHE A 176 -4.64 -12.24 33.33
CA PHE A 176 -4.75 -11.27 32.25
C PHE A 176 -5.96 -10.35 32.45
N TYR A 177 -5.94 -9.16 31.83
CA TYR A 177 -7.14 -8.33 31.76
C TYR A 177 -8.26 -9.07 30.99
N PRO A 178 -9.47 -9.25 31.56
CA PRO A 178 -10.49 -10.10 30.95
C PRO A 178 -10.88 -9.70 29.52
N ALA A 179 -10.97 -8.40 29.24
CA ALA A 179 -11.31 -7.89 27.91
C ALA A 179 -10.25 -8.27 26.85
N THR A 180 -8.97 -8.34 27.22
CA THR A 180 -7.88 -8.74 26.31
C THR A 180 -7.95 -10.21 25.93
N VAL A 181 -8.37 -11.08 26.86
CA VAL A 181 -8.59 -12.50 26.60
C VAL A 181 -9.81 -12.70 25.71
N LYS A 182 -10.92 -12.02 26.05
CA LYS A 182 -12.16 -12.05 25.25
C LYS A 182 -11.94 -11.57 23.82
N ALA A 183 -11.03 -10.64 23.59
CA ALA A 183 -10.70 -10.15 22.25
C ALA A 183 -10.17 -11.25 21.31
N PHE A 184 -9.73 -12.39 21.84
CA PHE A 184 -9.24 -13.54 21.09
C PHE A 184 -10.07 -14.82 21.29
N GLN A 185 -11.28 -14.68 21.83
CA GLN A 185 -12.28 -15.74 21.90
C GLN A 185 -13.32 -15.54 20.79
N TYR A 186 -13.63 -16.61 20.07
CA TYR A 186 -14.67 -16.59 19.04
C TYR A 186 -15.44 -17.93 18.99
N ASP A 187 -16.77 -17.86 18.95
CA ASP A 187 -17.65 -19.05 18.91
C ASP A 187 -18.13 -19.39 17.48
N GLY A 188 -17.72 -18.61 16.49
CA GLY A 188 -18.20 -18.71 15.09
C GLY A 188 -19.26 -17.67 14.72
N ILE A 189 -19.79 -16.93 15.70
CA ILE A 189 -20.85 -15.93 15.53
C ILE A 189 -20.41 -14.59 16.13
N GLN A 190 -19.96 -14.57 17.38
CA GLN A 190 -19.62 -13.37 18.14
C GLN A 190 -18.25 -13.46 18.82
N SER A 191 -17.56 -12.33 18.89
CA SER A 191 -16.30 -12.21 19.63
C SER A 191 -16.55 -12.14 21.14
N GLY A 192 -15.64 -12.70 21.93
CA GLY A 192 -15.70 -12.72 23.40
C GLY A 192 -16.28 -13.99 24.02
N GLU A 193 -16.71 -14.95 23.21
CA GLU A 193 -17.20 -16.26 23.63
C GLU A 193 -16.54 -17.38 22.83
N GLY A 194 -16.62 -18.63 23.29
CA GLY A 194 -16.08 -19.79 22.58
C GLY A 194 -14.59 -20.06 22.83
N ALA A 195 -13.96 -20.69 21.84
CA ALA A 195 -12.56 -21.13 21.91
C ALA A 195 -11.60 -19.94 21.81
N ILE A 196 -10.43 -20.04 22.44
CA ILE A 196 -9.38 -19.03 22.37
C ILE A 196 -8.39 -19.35 21.26
N TYR A 197 -8.13 -18.38 20.38
CA TYR A 197 -7.30 -18.58 19.18
C TYR A 197 -5.97 -17.81 19.21
N GLY A 198 -5.77 -16.97 20.21
CA GLY A 198 -4.56 -16.18 20.38
C GLY A 198 -4.35 -15.80 21.85
N ILE A 199 -3.08 -15.68 22.25
CA ILE A 199 -2.73 -15.14 23.56
C ILE A 199 -2.39 -13.67 23.41
N PRO A 200 -3.09 -12.75 24.10
CA PRO A 200 -2.89 -11.32 23.93
C PRO A 200 -1.47 -10.91 24.39
N LYS A 201 -0.71 -10.31 23.48
CA LYS A 201 0.67 -9.85 23.69
C LYS A 201 0.71 -8.60 24.57
N ASP A 202 -0.09 -7.62 24.18
CA ASP A 202 -0.21 -6.31 24.81
C ASP A 202 -1.60 -5.73 24.48
N PHE A 203 -1.94 -4.60 25.09
CA PHE A 203 -3.14 -3.86 24.73
C PHE A 203 -3.00 -2.37 25.00
N THR A 204 -4.00 -1.60 24.59
CA THR A 204 -4.16 -0.21 25.03
C THR A 204 -5.62 0.12 25.19
N THR A 205 -5.90 0.99 26.16
CA THR A 205 -7.11 1.81 26.19
C THR A 205 -6.86 3.12 25.43
N VAL A 206 -7.91 3.87 25.14
CA VAL A 206 -7.79 5.14 24.39
C VAL A 206 -8.09 6.33 25.28
N GLY A 207 -7.51 7.46 24.92
CA GLY A 207 -7.72 8.76 25.58
C GLY A 207 -7.05 9.87 24.79
N PHE A 208 -6.82 11.02 25.43
CA PHE A 208 -6.24 12.19 24.77
C PHE A 208 -4.88 12.54 25.34
N TYR A 209 -3.98 13.00 24.49
CA TYR A 209 -2.73 13.64 24.89
C TYR A 209 -2.95 15.15 24.91
N TRP A 210 -2.48 15.82 25.96
CA TRP A 210 -2.76 17.23 26.17
C TRP A 210 -1.48 18.04 26.36
N ASN A 211 -1.49 19.27 25.84
CA ASN A 211 -0.37 20.20 25.92
C ASN A 211 -0.48 21.06 27.18
N LYS A 212 0.39 20.81 28.17
CA LYS A 212 0.35 21.46 29.49
C LYS A 212 0.55 22.97 29.37
N ASN A 213 1.39 23.41 28.45
CA ASN A 213 1.66 24.83 28.22
C ASN A 213 0.46 25.56 27.61
N LEU A 214 -0.28 24.93 26.69
CA LEU A 214 -1.49 25.53 26.12
C LEU A 214 -2.62 25.63 27.14
N PHE A 215 -2.80 24.60 27.98
CA PHE A 215 -3.75 24.67 29.09
C PHE A 215 -3.42 25.79 30.07
N ALA A 216 -2.14 25.92 30.47
CA ALA A 216 -1.69 27.00 31.34
C ALA A 216 -1.91 28.38 30.70
N ARG A 217 -1.60 28.54 29.40
CA ARG A 217 -1.84 29.79 28.64
C ARG A 217 -3.33 30.14 28.53
N ALA A 218 -4.18 29.13 28.44
CA ALA A 218 -5.64 29.28 28.39
C ALA A 218 -6.28 29.49 29.78
N GLY A 219 -5.52 29.36 30.87
CA GLY A 219 -6.03 29.43 32.24
C GLY A 219 -6.88 28.23 32.64
N LEU A 220 -6.69 27.08 31.98
CA LEU A 220 -7.43 25.84 32.22
C LEU A 220 -6.75 24.98 33.28
N ALA A 221 -7.56 24.27 34.07
CA ALA A 221 -7.06 23.23 34.96
C ALA A 221 -6.69 21.96 34.15
N PRO A 222 -5.77 21.12 34.65
CA PRO A 222 -5.51 19.81 34.04
C PRO A 222 -6.78 18.96 33.92
N PRO A 223 -6.95 18.15 32.86
CA PRO A 223 -8.07 17.23 32.73
C PRO A 223 -8.18 16.30 33.94
N SER A 224 -9.40 16.15 34.49
CA SER A 224 -9.64 15.28 35.65
C SER A 224 -9.80 13.81 35.27
N GLN A 225 -9.78 12.89 36.25
CA GLN A 225 -10.07 11.47 35.99
C GLN A 225 -11.52 11.22 35.56
N ASN A 226 -12.45 12.14 35.89
CA ASN A 226 -13.87 12.05 35.55
C ASN A 226 -14.28 13.05 34.47
N TRP A 227 -13.31 13.48 33.66
CA TRP A 227 -13.51 14.45 32.59
C TRP A 227 -14.65 14.03 31.66
N THR A 228 -15.50 14.97 31.27
CA THR A 228 -16.71 14.72 30.46
C THR A 228 -16.56 15.28 29.05
N TRP A 229 -17.38 14.82 28.10
CA TRP A 229 -17.38 15.38 26.74
C TRP A 229 -17.70 16.88 26.69
N ASP A 230 -18.51 17.38 27.64
CA ASP A 230 -18.84 18.82 27.73
C ASP A 230 -17.65 19.64 28.24
N GLU A 231 -16.88 19.12 29.19
CA GLU A 231 -15.63 19.73 29.64
C GLU A 231 -14.57 19.68 28.53
N PHE A 232 -14.40 18.52 27.87
CA PHE A 232 -13.50 18.35 26.73
C PHE A 232 -13.72 19.43 25.66
N ILE A 233 -14.96 19.61 25.23
CA ILE A 233 -15.26 20.58 24.17
C ILE A 233 -15.14 22.02 24.68
N SER A 234 -15.46 22.28 25.95
CA SER A 234 -15.25 23.59 26.58
C SER A 234 -13.77 23.98 26.62
N ASP A 235 -12.91 23.04 27.01
CA ASP A 235 -11.46 23.22 27.06
C ASP A 235 -10.89 23.44 25.65
N ALA A 236 -11.31 22.60 24.69
CA ALA A 236 -10.92 22.74 23.28
C ALA A 236 -11.32 24.12 22.71
N ARG A 237 -12.56 24.57 22.93
CA ARG A 237 -13.02 25.91 22.52
C ARG A 237 -12.23 27.03 23.16
N THR A 238 -11.79 26.87 24.41
CA THR A 238 -11.02 27.89 25.12
C THR A 238 -9.60 27.98 24.55
N ILE A 239 -8.95 26.85 24.29
CA ILE A 239 -7.63 26.79 23.65
C ILE A 239 -7.71 27.29 22.20
N GLY A 240 -8.76 26.96 21.46
CA GLY A 240 -8.98 27.41 20.08
C GLY A 240 -9.08 28.93 19.91
N LYS A 241 -9.32 29.69 21.00
CA LYS A 241 -9.27 31.16 21.00
C LYS A 241 -7.85 31.73 21.11
N LEU A 242 -6.86 30.91 21.45
CA LEU A 242 -5.47 31.34 21.49
C LEU A 242 -4.94 31.55 20.06
N PRO A 243 -4.07 32.56 19.84
CA PRO A 243 -3.46 32.78 18.53
C PRO A 243 -2.69 31.56 18.02
N ASP A 244 -2.88 31.22 16.75
CA ASP A 244 -2.20 30.13 16.03
C ASP A 244 -2.32 28.74 16.67
N CYS A 245 -3.38 28.51 17.45
CA CYS A 245 -3.65 27.24 18.14
C CYS A 245 -4.96 26.63 17.66
N THR A 246 -5.13 25.32 17.86
CA THR A 246 -6.40 24.61 17.68
C THR A 246 -6.69 23.82 18.95
N GLY A 247 -7.95 23.80 19.35
CA GLY A 247 -8.41 23.19 20.59
C GLY A 247 -8.03 21.73 20.69
N ALA A 248 -8.51 20.92 19.74
CA ALA A 248 -8.22 19.50 19.71
C ALA A 248 -8.13 18.90 18.29
N GLU A 249 -7.51 17.73 18.19
CA GLU A 249 -7.68 16.78 17.09
C GLU A 249 -8.52 15.61 17.61
N PHE A 250 -9.59 15.25 16.88
CA PHE A 250 -10.41 14.06 17.14
C PHE A 250 -10.22 13.01 16.04
N VAL A 251 -9.55 11.91 16.31
CA VAL A 251 -9.31 10.85 15.32
C VAL A 251 -10.59 10.06 15.04
N THR A 252 -10.97 9.98 13.77
CA THR A 252 -12.23 9.39 13.28
C THR A 252 -12.09 7.95 12.78
N TRP A 253 -11.09 7.19 13.23
CA TRP A 253 -11.01 5.78 12.86
C TRP A 253 -12.27 5.02 13.32
N PRO A 254 -12.72 3.97 12.60
CA PRO A 254 -13.94 3.23 12.94
C PRO A 254 -14.00 2.79 14.42
N ALA A 255 -12.89 2.28 14.96
CA ALA A 255 -12.80 1.90 16.37
C ALA A 255 -12.92 3.11 17.32
N MET A 256 -12.34 4.27 16.97
CA MET A 256 -12.38 5.50 17.79
C MET A 256 -13.78 6.12 17.80
N ILE A 257 -14.47 6.13 16.66
CA ILE A 257 -15.87 6.56 16.58
C ILE A 257 -16.73 5.66 17.46
N ARG A 258 -16.54 4.34 17.39
CA ARG A 258 -17.28 3.39 18.24
C ARG A 258 -16.95 3.56 19.72
N ALA A 259 -15.70 3.86 20.09
CA ALA A 259 -15.35 4.19 21.46
C ALA A 259 -16.18 5.38 21.99
N TYR A 260 -16.27 6.45 21.20
CA TYR A 260 -17.12 7.60 21.51
C TYR A 260 -18.61 7.22 21.65
N LEU A 261 -19.16 6.51 20.67
CA LEU A 261 -20.56 6.05 20.71
C LEU A 261 -20.87 5.20 21.95
N MET A 262 -19.97 4.30 22.32
CA MET A 262 -20.13 3.46 23.51
C MET A 262 -20.17 4.28 24.81
N THR A 263 -19.44 5.40 24.89
CA THR A 263 -19.57 6.33 26.04
C THR A 263 -20.93 7.03 26.08
N GLU A 264 -21.58 7.20 24.92
CA GLU A 264 -22.93 7.73 24.80
C GLU A 264 -24.02 6.66 24.99
N GLY A 265 -23.62 5.40 25.22
CA GLY A 265 -24.50 4.26 25.46
C GLY A 265 -25.07 3.60 24.20
N VAL A 266 -24.50 3.91 23.02
CA VAL A 266 -24.97 3.42 21.72
C VAL A 266 -23.83 2.76 20.92
N ASP A 267 -24.14 1.99 19.88
CA ASP A 267 -23.16 1.41 18.96
C ASP A 267 -23.74 1.32 17.54
N VAL A 268 -22.87 1.14 16.56
CA VAL A 268 -23.25 0.92 15.14
C VAL A 268 -23.71 -0.52 14.88
N LYS A 269 -23.32 -1.46 15.75
CA LYS A 269 -23.79 -2.85 15.71
C LYS A 269 -25.17 -2.93 16.39
N GLY A 270 -26.16 -3.44 15.65
CA GLY A 270 -27.49 -3.75 16.19
C GLY A 270 -27.52 -5.11 16.88
N SER A 271 -28.60 -5.87 16.66
CA SER A 271 -28.72 -7.28 17.08
C SER A 271 -27.67 -8.16 16.38
N SER A 272 -27.30 -7.80 15.15
CA SER A 272 -26.30 -8.44 14.30
C SER A 272 -25.61 -7.39 13.42
N PHE A 273 -24.59 -7.81 12.67
CA PHE A 273 -23.97 -6.93 11.66
C PHE A 273 -24.79 -6.81 10.37
N ASP A 274 -25.81 -7.65 10.16
CA ASP A 274 -26.70 -7.56 9.00
C ASP A 274 -27.73 -6.42 9.15
N GLU A 275 -27.97 -5.98 10.39
CA GLU A 275 -28.89 -4.90 10.74
C GLU A 275 -28.15 -3.80 11.53
N PRO A 276 -27.28 -2.99 10.89
CA PRO A 276 -26.57 -1.92 11.57
C PRO A 276 -27.53 -0.84 12.09
N THR A 277 -27.26 -0.32 13.28
CA THR A 277 -28.09 0.69 13.97
C THR A 277 -27.63 2.12 13.73
N ILE A 278 -26.80 2.34 12.72
CA ILE A 278 -26.18 3.65 12.45
C ILE A 278 -27.19 4.77 12.14
N SER A 279 -28.37 4.42 11.59
CA SER A 279 -29.48 5.37 11.35
C SER A 279 -30.38 5.58 12.57
N ASN A 280 -30.13 4.91 13.71
CA ASN A 280 -30.87 5.18 14.93
C ASN A 280 -30.66 6.64 15.35
N ALA A 281 -31.72 7.32 15.76
CA ALA A 281 -31.70 8.72 16.15
C ALA A 281 -30.64 9.02 17.24
N GLU A 282 -30.41 8.12 18.19
CA GLU A 282 -29.41 8.32 19.24
C GLU A 282 -27.97 8.26 18.70
N VAL A 283 -27.69 7.31 17.80
CA VAL A 283 -26.40 7.21 17.11
C VAL A 283 -26.17 8.42 16.21
N PHE A 284 -27.20 8.79 15.42
CA PHE A 284 -27.16 9.96 14.56
C PHE A 284 -26.84 11.23 15.35
N ASN A 285 -27.53 11.48 16.47
CA ASN A 285 -27.32 12.67 17.29
C ASN A 285 -25.91 12.74 17.89
N ALA A 286 -25.34 11.60 18.30
CA ALA A 286 -23.96 11.55 18.77
C ALA A 286 -22.96 11.87 17.64
N LEU A 287 -23.14 11.26 16.46
CA LEU A 287 -22.30 11.53 15.30
C LEU A 287 -22.43 12.99 14.80
N ASP A 288 -23.64 13.56 14.81
CA ASP A 288 -23.85 14.96 14.40
C ASP A 288 -23.23 15.95 15.39
N ARG A 289 -23.24 15.62 16.69
CA ARG A 289 -22.51 16.39 17.70
C ARG A 289 -21.01 16.41 17.40
N LEU A 290 -20.42 15.25 17.11
CA LEU A 290 -19.00 15.15 16.71
C LEU A 290 -18.71 15.97 15.45
N ARG A 291 -19.57 15.86 14.42
CA ARG A 291 -19.48 16.64 13.19
C ARG A 291 -19.54 18.14 13.46
N SER A 292 -20.49 18.60 14.27
CA SER A 292 -20.67 20.02 14.60
C SER A 292 -19.44 20.61 15.29
N TRP A 293 -18.80 19.86 16.19
CA TRP A 293 -17.58 20.29 16.87
C TRP A 293 -16.42 20.56 15.90
N ARG A 294 -16.37 19.82 14.79
CA ARG A 294 -15.33 19.99 13.77
C ARG A 294 -15.66 21.07 12.74
N HIS A 295 -16.89 21.07 12.25
CA HIS A 295 -17.24 21.81 11.04
C HIS A 295 -18.05 23.08 11.29
N ASP A 296 -18.78 23.17 12.40
CA ASP A 296 -19.62 24.35 12.71
C ASP A 296 -18.88 25.34 13.63
N GLU A 297 -17.76 24.92 14.21
CA GLU A 297 -16.96 25.71 15.14
C GLU A 297 -15.52 25.87 14.65
N SER A 298 -15.08 27.10 14.46
CA SER A 298 -13.71 27.37 14.01
C SER A 298 -12.69 27.13 15.13
N HIS A 299 -11.60 26.43 14.81
CA HIS A 299 -10.48 26.14 15.71
C HIS A 299 -10.82 25.36 16.99
N THR A 300 -12.06 24.88 17.15
CA THR A 300 -12.40 23.94 18.22
C THR A 300 -11.73 22.60 17.96
N LEU A 301 -12.01 21.97 16.81
CA LEU A 301 -11.23 20.86 16.28
C LEU A 301 -10.42 21.29 15.06
N THR A 302 -9.42 20.48 14.69
CA THR A 302 -8.70 20.64 13.42
C THR A 302 -9.65 20.53 12.23
N SER A 303 -9.26 21.07 11.07
CA SER A 303 -10.07 20.98 9.86
C SER A 303 -10.34 19.54 9.42
N GLY A 304 -9.42 18.61 9.72
CA GLY A 304 -9.40 17.24 9.19
C GLY A 304 -9.07 17.15 7.69
N LYS A 305 -8.81 18.29 7.04
CA LYS A 305 -8.62 18.43 5.58
C LYS A 305 -7.18 18.19 5.15
N SER A 306 -6.19 18.57 5.97
CA SER A 306 -4.81 18.18 5.71
C SER A 306 -4.69 16.66 5.68
N LYS A 307 -4.19 16.16 4.55
CA LYS A 307 -3.83 14.74 4.43
C LYS A 307 -2.36 14.55 4.81
N ILE A 308 -1.53 15.57 5.02
CA ILE A 308 -0.10 15.35 5.34
C ILE A 308 0.08 14.71 6.71
N ALA A 309 -0.60 15.26 7.72
CA ALA A 309 -0.39 14.92 9.11
C ALA A 309 -1.42 13.87 9.58
N SER A 310 -0.96 12.78 10.18
CA SER A 310 -1.82 11.92 10.99
C SER A 310 -2.28 12.68 12.23
N GLY A 311 -3.40 12.25 12.84
CA GLY A 311 -3.89 12.84 14.09
C GLY A 311 -2.87 12.77 15.24
N SER A 312 -1.98 11.77 15.23
CA SER A 312 -0.86 11.70 16.17
C SER A 312 0.25 12.71 15.86
N SER A 313 0.56 12.95 14.58
CA SER A 313 1.64 13.86 14.18
C SER A 313 1.31 15.35 14.34
N VAL A 314 0.02 15.75 14.24
CA VAL A 314 -0.36 17.16 14.43
C VAL A 314 -0.06 17.67 15.83
N PHE A 315 -0.10 16.80 16.85
CA PHE A 315 0.23 17.16 18.23
C PHE A 315 1.70 17.61 18.38
N LEU A 316 2.61 16.99 17.62
CA LEU A 316 4.06 17.31 17.64
C LEU A 316 4.36 18.75 17.23
N THR A 317 3.41 19.45 16.58
CA THR A 317 3.55 20.86 16.22
C THR A 317 3.56 21.80 17.43
N GLY A 318 3.09 21.34 18.59
CA GLY A 318 2.90 22.16 19.79
C GLY A 318 1.74 23.18 19.68
N LYS A 319 0.95 23.13 18.61
CA LYS A 319 -0.18 24.03 18.34
C LYS A 319 -1.55 23.44 18.65
N ILE A 320 -1.60 22.16 18.98
CA ILE A 320 -2.83 21.43 19.29
C ILE A 320 -2.94 21.27 20.81
N GLY A 321 -4.06 21.68 21.39
CA GLY A 321 -4.31 21.56 22.82
C GLY A 321 -4.45 20.11 23.28
N LEU A 322 -5.23 19.33 22.52
CA LEU A 322 -5.60 17.95 22.79
C LEU A 322 -5.52 17.10 21.54
N ALA A 323 -4.97 15.89 21.58
CA ALA A 323 -4.96 14.98 20.43
C ALA A 323 -5.38 13.57 20.86
N GLY A 324 -6.41 13.04 20.21
CA GLY A 324 -7.01 11.76 20.59
C GLY A 324 -8.33 11.54 19.84
N PRO A 325 -9.18 10.60 20.25
CA PRO A 325 -8.77 9.48 21.09
C PRO A 325 -7.86 8.56 20.29
N PHE A 326 -6.75 8.12 20.88
CA PHE A 326 -5.95 7.00 20.39
C PHE A 326 -5.15 6.41 21.56
N GLY A 327 -4.50 5.28 21.30
CA GLY A 327 -3.82 4.51 22.33
C GLY A 327 -2.34 4.87 22.49
N ARG A 328 -1.68 4.09 23.34
CA ARG A 328 -0.33 4.33 23.85
C ARG A 328 0.78 4.26 22.81
N TRP A 329 0.54 3.69 21.63
CA TRP A 329 1.56 3.43 20.60
C TRP A 329 2.34 4.68 20.15
N VAL A 330 1.81 5.89 20.38
CA VAL A 330 2.48 7.16 20.06
C VAL A 330 3.51 7.62 21.11
N VAL A 331 3.46 7.09 22.33
CA VAL A 331 4.26 7.57 23.47
C VAL A 331 5.77 7.54 23.19
N PRO A 332 6.35 6.50 22.56
CA PRO A 332 7.77 6.51 22.20
C PRO A 332 8.15 7.70 21.29
N SER A 333 7.25 8.12 20.41
CA SER A 333 7.43 9.29 19.56
C SER A 333 7.27 10.59 20.35
N TYR A 334 6.30 10.68 21.26
CA TYR A 334 6.05 11.89 22.05
C TYR A 334 7.09 12.14 23.14
N ARG A 335 7.75 11.09 23.66
CA ARG A 335 8.91 11.20 24.55
C ARG A 335 10.11 11.92 23.91
N LYS A 336 10.12 12.07 22.58
CA LYS A 336 11.14 12.83 21.83
C LYS A 336 10.80 14.32 21.72
N ILE A 337 9.63 14.75 22.19
CA ILE A 337 9.28 16.18 22.29
C ILE A 337 10.25 16.83 23.29
N VAL A 338 10.90 17.90 22.84
CA VAL A 338 11.82 18.67 23.67
C VAL A 338 11.01 19.36 24.79
N PRO A 339 11.47 19.32 26.06
CA PRO A 339 10.75 19.97 27.16
C PRO A 339 10.59 21.49 26.96
N ALA A 340 9.60 22.10 27.62
CA ALA A 340 9.29 23.52 27.44
C ALA A 340 10.47 24.45 27.75
N ASN A 341 11.29 24.09 28.75
CA ASN A 341 12.48 24.87 29.13
C ASN A 341 13.62 24.83 28.10
N GLN A 342 13.52 23.98 27.07
CA GLN A 342 14.49 23.82 25.98
C GLN A 342 13.89 24.19 24.61
N GLY A 343 12.72 24.82 24.59
CA GLY A 343 12.09 25.35 23.38
C GLY A 343 11.06 24.42 22.72
N GLY A 344 10.67 23.32 23.35
CA GLY A 344 9.48 22.56 22.94
C GLY A 344 8.29 22.80 23.88
N PHE A 345 7.62 21.74 24.33
CA PHE A 345 6.45 21.84 25.23
C PHE A 345 6.29 20.60 26.10
N ASP A 346 5.67 20.78 27.25
CA ASP A 346 5.35 19.73 28.20
C ASP A 346 3.95 19.17 27.89
N TRP A 347 3.80 17.86 28.03
CA TRP A 347 2.57 17.14 27.68
C TRP A 347 2.31 16.01 28.67
N ASP A 348 1.07 15.54 28.70
CA ASP A 348 0.68 14.37 29.51
C ASP A 348 -0.55 13.68 28.90
N PHE A 349 -1.02 12.59 29.50
CA PHE A 349 -2.18 11.81 29.08
C PHE A 349 -3.42 12.15 29.92
N ALA A 350 -4.56 12.24 29.25
CA ALA A 350 -5.90 12.42 29.81
C ALA A 350 -6.79 11.23 29.45
N PRO A 351 -7.64 10.76 30.36
CA PRO A 351 -8.55 9.65 30.08
C PRO A 351 -9.57 10.03 28.99
N LEU A 352 -10.19 9.03 28.37
CA LEU A 352 -11.30 9.24 27.46
C LEU A 352 -12.45 9.97 28.20
N PRO A 353 -12.99 11.06 27.65
CA PRO A 353 -14.09 11.75 28.30
C PRO A 353 -15.31 10.85 28.48
N ARG A 354 -15.96 10.98 29.64
CA ARG A 354 -17.17 10.24 30.01
C ARG A 354 -18.38 10.83 29.29
N GLY A 355 -19.26 9.94 28.81
CA GLY A 355 -20.60 10.27 28.35
C GLY A 355 -21.66 9.80 29.35
N LYS A 356 -22.79 9.32 28.83
CA LYS A 356 -23.88 8.73 29.63
C LYS A 356 -23.48 7.42 30.32
N VAL A 357 -22.51 6.71 29.74
CA VAL A 357 -22.01 5.42 30.22
C VAL A 357 -20.49 5.51 30.34
N GLU A 358 -19.95 5.01 31.43
CA GLU A 358 -18.51 4.82 31.58
C GLU A 358 -18.06 3.63 30.72
N SER A 359 -17.33 3.93 29.65
CA SER A 359 -16.90 2.94 28.68
C SER A 359 -15.58 3.37 28.03
N ASN A 360 -14.76 2.39 27.68
CA ASN A 360 -13.58 2.56 26.85
C ASN A 360 -13.47 1.34 25.92
N ILE A 361 -12.48 1.30 25.06
CA ILE A 361 -12.22 0.15 24.18
C ILE A 361 -10.85 -0.46 24.46
N VAL A 362 -10.71 -1.74 24.18
CA VAL A 362 -9.43 -2.44 24.14
C VAL A 362 -9.02 -2.63 22.69
N LEU A 363 -7.84 -2.11 22.34
CA LEU A 363 -7.14 -2.49 21.12
C LEU A 363 -5.97 -3.39 21.50
N THR A 364 -5.88 -4.56 20.87
CA THR A 364 -4.92 -5.59 21.26
C THR A 364 -4.53 -6.46 20.07
N VAL A 365 -3.34 -7.06 20.18
CA VAL A 365 -2.76 -8.00 19.24
C VAL A 365 -2.40 -9.28 20.00
N SER A 366 -2.59 -10.44 19.38
CA SER A 366 -2.22 -11.72 19.97
C SER A 366 -1.03 -12.36 19.28
N TRP A 367 -0.33 -13.22 20.01
CA TRP A 367 0.41 -14.32 19.42
C TRP A 367 -0.54 -15.49 19.15
N SER A 368 -0.74 -15.81 17.87
CA SER A 368 -1.59 -16.90 17.40
C SER A 368 -0.76 -18.00 16.74
N ILE A 369 -1.29 -19.23 16.72
CA ILE A 369 -0.64 -20.40 16.07
C ILE A 369 -1.38 -20.75 14.78
N SER A 370 -0.64 -21.02 13.72
CA SER A 370 -1.25 -21.52 12.48
C SER A 370 -1.86 -22.91 12.69
N ASN A 371 -3.09 -23.10 12.22
CA ASN A 371 -3.71 -24.43 12.14
C ASN A 371 -2.94 -25.41 11.22
N GLN A 372 -2.04 -24.89 10.39
CA GLN A 372 -1.20 -25.67 9.46
C GLN A 372 0.25 -25.84 9.97
N SER A 373 0.56 -25.42 11.20
CA SER A 373 1.90 -25.57 11.78
C SER A 373 2.29 -27.05 11.84
N LYS A 374 3.53 -27.37 11.43
CA LYS A 374 4.11 -28.72 11.53
C LYS A 374 4.67 -28.99 12.93
N HIS A 375 4.85 -27.94 13.73
CA HIS A 375 5.48 -27.97 15.05
C HIS A 375 4.60 -27.27 16.10
N PRO A 376 3.34 -27.71 16.28
CA PRO A 376 2.37 -26.97 17.10
C PRO A 376 2.73 -26.93 18.59
N GLN A 377 3.46 -27.94 19.11
CA GLN A 377 3.90 -27.95 20.51
C GLN A 377 5.05 -26.99 20.77
N GLU A 378 6.01 -26.97 19.85
CA GLU A 378 7.14 -26.07 19.90
C GLU A 378 6.67 -24.63 19.66
N ALA A 379 5.73 -24.41 18.74
CA ALA A 379 5.06 -23.12 18.53
C ALA A 379 4.35 -22.65 19.82
N TRP A 380 3.63 -23.53 20.51
CA TRP A 380 3.02 -23.21 21.79
C TRP A 380 4.05 -22.82 22.87
N SER A 381 5.17 -23.53 22.96
CA SER A 381 6.24 -23.16 23.90
C SER A 381 6.81 -21.77 23.62
N LEU A 382 6.92 -21.38 22.34
CA LEU A 382 7.34 -20.04 21.94
C LEU A 382 6.27 -18.99 22.31
N VAL A 383 4.98 -19.28 22.07
CA VAL A 383 3.87 -18.38 22.47
C VAL A 383 3.88 -18.14 23.98
N ARG A 384 4.07 -19.19 24.79
CA ARG A 384 4.18 -19.04 26.26
C ARG A 384 5.32 -18.14 26.67
N PHE A 385 6.49 -18.32 26.05
CA PHE A 385 7.67 -17.51 26.34
C PHE A 385 7.46 -16.04 25.95
N LEU A 386 6.92 -15.79 24.75
CA LEU A 386 6.70 -14.44 24.23
C LEU A 386 5.58 -13.69 24.95
N SER A 387 4.56 -14.40 25.43
CA SER A 387 3.45 -13.84 26.22
C SER A 387 3.75 -13.80 27.71
N GLY A 388 4.91 -14.30 28.15
CA GLY A 388 5.29 -14.34 29.56
C GLY A 388 5.56 -12.96 30.14
N GLU A 389 5.39 -12.86 31.47
CA GLU A 389 5.58 -11.61 32.22
C GLU A 389 6.95 -10.93 31.99
N PRO A 390 8.11 -11.62 31.91
CA PRO A 390 9.39 -10.97 31.64
C PRO A 390 9.42 -10.25 30.29
N THR A 391 8.88 -10.88 29.24
CA THR A 391 8.82 -10.31 27.89
C THR A 391 7.88 -9.11 27.84
N GLN A 392 6.69 -9.23 28.46
CA GLN A 392 5.75 -8.12 28.54
C GLN A 392 6.30 -6.94 29.34
N ARG A 393 7.02 -7.17 30.46
CA ARG A 393 7.70 -6.11 31.21
C ARG A 393 8.81 -5.43 30.40
N ALA A 394 9.53 -6.17 29.56
CA ALA A 394 10.54 -5.59 28.67
C ALA A 394 9.89 -4.66 27.63
N LEU A 395 8.78 -5.08 27.02
CA LEU A 395 7.99 -4.26 26.10
C LEU A 395 7.35 -3.04 26.78
N ALA A 396 6.88 -3.18 28.01
CA ALA A 396 6.27 -2.09 28.78
C ALA A 396 7.21 -0.88 28.94
N ARG A 397 8.51 -1.14 29.15
CA ARG A 397 9.53 -0.09 29.35
C ARG A 397 9.74 0.78 28.12
N LEU A 398 9.48 0.23 26.92
CA LEU A 398 9.48 1.01 25.68
C LEU A 398 8.40 2.10 25.71
N GLY A 399 7.33 1.89 26.48
CA GLY A 399 6.18 2.78 26.58
C GLY A 399 5.21 2.61 25.41
N LEU A 400 5.29 1.53 24.63
CA LEU A 400 4.47 1.33 23.43
C LEU A 400 3.03 0.90 23.75
N ALA A 401 2.85 0.00 24.73
CA ALA A 401 1.57 -0.61 25.05
C ALA A 401 1.52 -1.05 26.53
N ILE A 402 0.33 -1.43 26.98
CA ILE A 402 0.06 -1.94 28.33
C ILE A 402 0.27 -3.47 28.34
N PRO A 403 1.01 -4.02 29.31
CA PRO A 403 1.06 -5.47 29.53
C PRO A 403 -0.33 -6.06 29.77
N THR A 404 -0.64 -7.19 29.13
CA THR A 404 -1.92 -7.88 29.34
C THR A 404 -1.98 -8.60 30.69
N ILE A 405 -0.83 -8.96 31.27
CA ILE A 405 -0.72 -9.52 32.63
C ILE A 405 -0.81 -8.39 33.67
N ARG A 406 -1.77 -8.50 34.61
CA ARG A 406 -2.04 -7.42 35.58
C ARG A 406 -0.85 -7.08 36.48
N SER A 407 -0.10 -8.08 36.95
CA SER A 407 1.11 -7.84 37.77
C SER A 407 2.24 -7.15 37.01
N ALA A 408 2.30 -7.32 35.69
CA ALA A 408 3.24 -6.62 34.83
C ALA A 408 2.80 -5.16 34.61
N ALA A 409 1.51 -4.95 34.33
CA ALA A 409 0.92 -3.63 34.12
C ALA A 409 0.97 -2.75 35.38
N GLN A 410 0.84 -3.33 36.57
CA GLN A 410 0.93 -2.62 37.85
C GLN A 410 2.38 -2.40 38.33
N SER A 411 3.38 -2.90 37.62
CA SER A 411 4.79 -2.76 38.00
C SER A 411 5.39 -1.44 37.50
N GLU A 412 6.53 -1.04 38.07
CA GLU A 412 7.36 0.09 37.60
C GLU A 412 7.86 -0.09 36.15
N SER A 413 7.73 -1.28 35.57
CA SER A 413 8.07 -1.47 34.15
C SER A 413 7.05 -0.80 33.22
N PHE A 414 5.82 -0.58 33.71
CA PHE A 414 4.79 0.17 32.98
C PHE A 414 4.56 1.55 33.62
N ASN A 415 4.32 1.60 34.93
CA ASN A 415 4.02 2.84 35.65
C ASN A 415 5.30 3.43 36.27
N ASP A 416 6.19 3.95 35.42
CA ASP A 416 7.44 4.59 35.86
C ASP A 416 7.20 6.09 36.14
N PRO A 417 7.25 6.55 37.41
CA PRO A 417 6.99 7.95 37.75
C PRO A 417 8.05 8.93 37.21
N ASN A 418 9.16 8.42 36.67
CA ASN A 418 10.23 9.24 36.10
C ASN A 418 10.12 9.37 34.56
N GLN A 419 9.09 8.80 33.95
CA GLN A 419 8.87 8.86 32.51
C GLN A 419 7.52 9.47 32.17
N LEU A 420 7.43 10.05 30.97
CA LEU A 420 6.17 10.53 30.40
C LEU A 420 5.39 9.38 29.74
N PRO A 421 4.05 9.42 29.71
CA PRO A 421 3.21 10.38 30.42
C PRO A 421 3.26 10.18 31.95
N GLU A 422 3.10 11.26 32.70
CA GLU A 422 3.05 11.21 34.18
C GLU A 422 1.83 10.41 34.65
N ASN A 423 0.73 10.46 33.88
CA ASN A 423 -0.53 9.79 34.17
C ASN A 423 -0.66 8.41 33.50
N ASP A 424 0.33 7.54 33.64
CA ASP A 424 0.28 6.16 33.11
C ASP A 424 -0.85 5.34 33.73
N ALA A 425 -1.19 5.62 35.00
CA ALA A 425 -2.31 5.00 35.70
C ALA A 425 -3.66 5.24 35.00
N GLY A 426 -3.83 6.35 34.26
CA GLY A 426 -5.05 6.66 33.51
C GLY A 426 -5.41 5.58 32.48
N PHE A 427 -4.40 4.97 31.85
CA PHE A 427 -4.62 3.86 30.92
C PHE A 427 -5.16 2.60 31.61
N LEU A 428 -4.68 2.32 32.83
CA LEU A 428 -5.05 1.14 33.61
C LEU A 428 -6.46 1.25 34.20
N THR A 429 -6.81 2.43 34.73
CA THR A 429 -8.16 2.69 35.26
C THR A 429 -9.22 2.50 34.18
N ALA A 430 -8.91 2.88 32.94
CA ALA A 430 -9.78 2.66 31.80
C ALA A 430 -9.98 1.17 31.46
N ALA A 431 -9.00 0.30 31.77
CA ALA A 431 -9.03 -1.11 31.41
C ALA A 431 -10.13 -1.90 32.13
N ASP A 432 -10.53 -1.46 33.33
CA ASP A 432 -11.55 -2.12 34.15
C ASP A 432 -12.96 -2.05 33.54
N HIS A 433 -13.21 -1.03 32.72
CA HIS A 433 -14.48 -0.82 32.02
C HIS A 433 -14.33 -0.81 30.49
N ALA A 434 -13.15 -1.15 29.97
CA ALA A 434 -12.89 -1.25 28.55
C ALA A 434 -13.54 -2.51 27.95
N ARG A 435 -14.08 -2.37 26.75
CA ARG A 435 -14.78 -3.44 26.01
C ARG A 435 -14.05 -3.75 24.72
N ILE A 436 -14.26 -4.96 24.21
CA ILE A 436 -13.78 -5.32 22.87
C ILE A 436 -14.65 -4.65 21.81
N VAL A 437 -14.03 -4.23 20.72
CA VAL A 437 -14.75 -3.74 19.55
C VAL A 437 -14.97 -4.94 18.63
N ASP A 438 -16.21 -5.44 18.60
CA ASP A 438 -16.56 -6.62 17.79
C ASP A 438 -16.67 -6.25 16.30
N TRP A 439 -16.30 -7.16 15.40
CA TRP A 439 -16.30 -6.95 13.94
C TRP A 439 -16.89 -8.16 13.21
N PRO A 440 -17.55 -7.99 12.04
CA PRO A 440 -18.00 -9.13 11.26
C PRO A 440 -16.83 -9.87 10.61
N THR A 441 -17.07 -11.09 10.14
CA THR A 441 -16.07 -11.89 9.42
C THR A 441 -15.66 -11.26 8.09
N ASN A 442 -16.49 -10.40 7.49
CA ASN A 442 -16.15 -9.66 6.28
C ASN A 442 -15.43 -8.34 6.64
N PRO A 443 -14.12 -8.21 6.36
CA PRO A 443 -13.34 -7.01 6.69
C PRO A 443 -13.78 -5.76 5.93
N GLN A 444 -14.60 -5.87 4.88
CA GLN A 444 -15.11 -4.71 4.16
C GLN A 444 -16.01 -3.82 5.01
N PHE A 445 -16.66 -4.35 6.06
CA PHE A 445 -17.52 -3.54 6.94
C PHE A 445 -16.78 -2.35 7.53
N GLU A 446 -15.61 -2.59 8.11
CA GLU A 446 -14.77 -1.56 8.72
C GLU A 446 -14.35 -0.52 7.68
N ALA A 447 -13.89 -0.97 6.51
CA ALA A 447 -13.44 -0.10 5.44
C ALA A 447 -14.57 0.77 4.87
N LEU A 448 -15.78 0.21 4.72
CA LEU A 448 -16.97 0.96 4.28
C LEU A 448 -17.41 1.97 5.34
N LEU A 449 -17.47 1.55 6.62
CA LEU A 449 -17.87 2.41 7.73
C LEU A 449 -16.92 3.61 7.85
N GLY A 450 -15.61 3.35 7.87
CA GLY A 450 -14.59 4.40 7.96
C GLY A 450 -14.62 5.34 6.76
N SER A 451 -14.62 4.78 5.56
CA SER A 451 -14.61 5.56 4.31
C SER A 451 -15.80 6.52 4.21
N ARG A 452 -17.01 6.06 4.60
CA ARG A 452 -18.24 6.87 4.52
C ARG A 452 -18.33 7.88 5.67
N LEU A 453 -18.00 7.49 6.89
CA LEU A 453 -18.04 8.40 8.03
C LEU A 453 -16.96 9.49 7.95
N ASP A 454 -15.77 9.21 7.43
CA ASP A 454 -14.73 10.23 7.25
C ASP A 454 -15.20 11.37 6.32
N GLN A 455 -16.00 11.07 5.29
CA GLN A 455 -16.55 12.11 4.40
C GLN A 455 -17.46 13.11 5.13
N ALA A 456 -18.11 12.71 6.22
CA ALA A 456 -18.97 13.59 7.00
C ALA A 456 -18.28 14.16 8.24
N LEU A 457 -17.53 13.33 8.97
CA LEU A 457 -17.00 13.65 10.30
C LEU A 457 -15.60 14.25 10.28
N LYS A 458 -14.81 13.97 9.24
CA LYS A 458 -13.41 14.40 9.16
C LYS A 458 -13.23 15.50 8.14
N THR A 459 -13.67 15.29 6.91
CA THR A 459 -13.48 16.27 5.82
C THR A 459 -14.66 17.21 5.66
N GLY A 460 -15.87 16.74 5.99
CA GLY A 460 -17.11 17.52 5.85
C GLY A 460 -17.60 17.63 4.41
N ASP A 461 -17.13 16.74 3.53
CA ASP A 461 -17.45 16.70 2.10
C ASP A 461 -18.91 16.30 1.82
N LEU A 462 -19.54 15.55 2.75
CA LEU A 462 -20.92 15.08 2.63
C LEU A 462 -21.72 15.37 3.90
N PRO A 463 -23.03 15.67 3.78
CA PRO A 463 -23.94 15.66 4.92
C PRO A 463 -23.93 14.29 5.61
N LEU A 464 -23.98 14.27 6.95
CA LEU A 464 -23.97 13.04 7.73
C LEU A 464 -25.10 12.07 7.34
N THR A 465 -26.30 12.59 7.07
CA THR A 465 -27.45 11.79 6.60
C THR A 465 -27.14 11.02 5.32
N GLN A 466 -26.44 11.66 4.38
CA GLN A 466 -26.06 11.04 3.11
C GLN A 466 -24.93 10.03 3.31
N ALA A 467 -23.93 10.34 4.14
CA ALA A 467 -22.85 9.41 4.47
C ALA A 467 -23.40 8.11 5.09
N ILE A 468 -24.33 8.23 6.04
CA ILE A 468 -25.00 7.08 6.68
C ILE A 468 -25.81 6.28 5.66
N SER A 469 -26.63 6.95 4.84
CA SER A 469 -27.44 6.28 3.81
C SER A 469 -26.56 5.54 2.79
N ASN A 470 -25.43 6.12 2.41
CA ASN A 470 -24.48 5.48 1.49
C ASN A 470 -23.84 4.24 2.13
N PHE A 471 -23.44 4.33 3.41
CA PHE A 471 -22.91 3.18 4.13
C PHE A 471 -23.92 2.03 4.23
N GLU A 472 -25.17 2.31 4.63
CA GLU A 472 -26.19 1.27 4.74
C GLU A 472 -26.50 0.62 3.39
N HIS A 473 -26.53 1.41 2.31
CA HIS A 473 -26.71 0.90 0.97
C HIS A 473 -25.55 -0.02 0.57
N ASP A 474 -24.31 0.46 0.68
CA ASP A 474 -23.11 -0.28 0.29
C ASP A 474 -22.97 -1.58 1.09
N TRP A 475 -23.18 -1.52 2.41
CA TRP A 475 -23.09 -2.69 3.26
C TRP A 475 -24.19 -3.72 2.97
N ARG A 476 -25.43 -3.28 2.74
CA ARG A 476 -26.54 -4.16 2.36
C ARG A 476 -26.28 -4.86 1.03
N VAL A 477 -25.73 -4.14 0.05
CA VAL A 477 -25.40 -4.70 -1.26
C VAL A 477 -24.26 -5.73 -1.13
N GLU A 478 -23.24 -5.45 -0.32
CA GLU A 478 -22.15 -6.40 -0.06
C GLU A 478 -22.64 -7.63 0.71
N SER A 479 -23.43 -7.47 1.78
CA SER A 479 -23.90 -8.58 2.61
C SER A 479 -24.90 -9.49 1.90
N GLN A 480 -25.71 -8.95 0.99
CA GLN A 480 -26.71 -9.68 0.22
C GLN A 480 -26.20 -10.21 -1.13
N SER A 481 -24.92 -10.01 -1.45
CA SER A 481 -24.36 -10.47 -2.71
C SER A 481 -24.48 -11.99 -2.88
N PRO A 482 -24.91 -12.51 -4.05
CA PRO A 482 -24.94 -13.94 -4.33
C PRO A 482 -23.57 -14.63 -4.17
N LEU A 483 -22.48 -13.89 -4.42
CA LEU A 483 -21.12 -14.40 -4.21
C LEU A 483 -20.85 -14.74 -2.73
N ARG A 484 -21.60 -14.12 -1.81
CA ARG A 484 -21.52 -14.28 -0.35
C ARG A 484 -22.53 -15.27 0.18
N SER A 485 -23.79 -15.17 -0.26
CA SER A 485 -24.89 -16.00 0.26
C SER A 485 -24.84 -17.44 -0.26
N ASP A 486 -24.34 -17.65 -1.47
CA ASP A 486 -24.46 -18.94 -2.13
C ASP A 486 -23.28 -19.87 -1.78
N SER A 487 -23.57 -21.18 -1.78
CA SER A 487 -22.56 -22.23 -1.70
C SER A 487 -22.15 -22.68 -3.10
N PHE A 488 -20.84 -22.77 -3.37
CA PHE A 488 -20.33 -23.15 -4.68
C PHE A 488 -19.64 -24.53 -4.62
N PRO A 489 -19.69 -25.34 -5.70
CA PRO A 489 -19.00 -26.61 -5.74
C PRO A 489 -17.47 -26.41 -5.77
N ALA A 490 -16.69 -27.40 -5.35
CA ALA A 490 -15.24 -27.34 -5.43
C ALA A 490 -14.75 -27.18 -6.88
N MET A 491 -13.65 -26.45 -7.07
CA MET A 491 -13.07 -26.22 -8.40
C MET A 491 -12.62 -27.55 -9.03
N PRO A 492 -12.93 -27.82 -10.32
CA PRO A 492 -12.59 -29.07 -10.99
C PRO A 492 -11.11 -29.11 -11.42
N TRP A 493 -10.19 -29.04 -10.45
CA TRP A 493 -8.74 -28.99 -10.67
C TRP A 493 -8.21 -30.16 -11.49
N THR A 494 -8.79 -31.35 -11.34
CA THR A 494 -8.41 -32.55 -12.10
C THR A 494 -8.72 -32.38 -13.59
N ALA A 495 -9.92 -31.92 -13.93
CA ALA A 495 -10.31 -31.67 -15.31
C ALA A 495 -9.45 -30.56 -15.94
N LEU A 496 -9.23 -29.46 -15.20
CA LEU A 496 -8.35 -28.38 -15.64
C LEU A 496 -6.91 -28.86 -15.85
N GLY A 497 -6.40 -29.72 -14.96
CA GLY A 497 -5.08 -30.33 -15.09
C GLY A 497 -4.97 -31.20 -16.35
N TRP A 498 -5.97 -32.02 -16.64
CA TRP A 498 -6.02 -32.81 -17.88
C TRP A 498 -6.09 -31.93 -19.13
N ILE A 499 -6.91 -30.88 -19.12
CA ILE A 499 -7.00 -29.91 -20.23
C ILE A 499 -5.63 -29.25 -20.45
N ALA A 500 -4.97 -28.79 -19.39
CA ALA A 500 -3.65 -28.17 -19.46
C ALA A 500 -2.58 -29.14 -19.98
N LEU A 501 -2.60 -30.40 -19.53
CA LEU A 501 -1.67 -31.44 -20.00
C LEU A 501 -1.89 -31.74 -21.48
N ILE A 502 -3.15 -31.95 -21.91
CA ILE A 502 -3.49 -32.21 -23.32
C ILE A 502 -3.08 -31.04 -24.21
N ALA A 503 -3.36 -29.80 -23.78
CA ALA A 503 -2.97 -28.60 -24.51
C ALA A 503 -1.44 -28.46 -24.61
N SER A 504 -0.71 -28.79 -23.53
CA SER A 504 0.76 -28.77 -23.52
C SER A 504 1.35 -29.83 -24.45
N LEU A 505 0.80 -31.05 -24.45
CA LEU A 505 1.22 -32.12 -25.37
C LEU A 505 0.91 -31.79 -26.83
N ALA A 506 -0.26 -31.20 -27.10
CA ALA A 506 -0.62 -30.73 -28.43
C ALA A 506 0.31 -29.60 -28.90
N GLY A 507 0.61 -28.63 -28.03
CA GLY A 507 1.57 -27.56 -28.30
C GLY A 507 2.98 -28.10 -28.59
N LEU A 508 3.43 -29.08 -27.80
CA LEU A 508 4.70 -29.78 -28.01
C LEU A 508 4.72 -30.53 -29.36
N ALA A 509 3.63 -31.23 -29.70
CA ALA A 509 3.51 -31.93 -30.97
C ALA A 509 3.53 -30.96 -32.16
N VAL A 510 2.82 -29.83 -32.07
CA VAL A 510 2.84 -28.76 -33.08
C VAL A 510 4.25 -28.18 -33.19
N TRP A 511 4.91 -27.88 -32.07
CA TRP A 511 6.28 -27.37 -32.07
C TRP A 511 7.27 -28.35 -32.73
N ILE A 512 7.19 -29.64 -32.40
CA ILE A 512 7.99 -30.69 -33.05
C ILE A 512 7.66 -30.80 -34.54
N ALA A 513 6.39 -30.69 -34.93
CA ALA A 513 5.99 -30.72 -36.33
C ALA A 513 6.52 -29.51 -37.10
N LEU A 514 6.53 -28.31 -36.51
CA LEU A 514 7.12 -27.10 -37.08
C LEU A 514 8.64 -27.25 -37.24
N LEU A 515 9.35 -27.77 -36.24
CA LEU A 515 10.78 -28.10 -36.32
C LEU A 515 11.10 -29.16 -37.40
N ARG A 516 10.12 -30.00 -37.76
CA ARG A 516 10.26 -31.02 -38.80
C ARG A 516 9.86 -30.53 -40.20
N ARG A 517 9.11 -29.44 -40.33
CA ARG A 517 8.59 -28.92 -41.62
C ARG A 517 9.64 -28.22 -42.48
N GLY A 518 10.83 -27.92 -41.95
CA GLY A 518 11.95 -27.42 -42.74
C GLY A 518 12.79 -28.55 -43.35
N ASN A 519 12.88 -28.61 -44.69
CA ASN A 519 13.96 -29.31 -45.41
C ASN A 519 15.28 -28.52 -45.27
N LEU A 520 15.64 -28.17 -44.04
CA LEU A 520 16.86 -27.43 -43.75
C LEU A 520 18.05 -28.38 -43.82
N PRO A 521 19.15 -28.00 -44.49
CA PRO A 521 20.43 -28.70 -44.43
C PRO A 521 20.84 -29.01 -42.98
N ALA A 522 21.59 -30.10 -42.78
CA ALA A 522 21.98 -30.57 -41.44
C ALA A 522 22.66 -29.49 -40.57
N HIS A 523 23.40 -28.56 -41.19
CA HIS A 523 24.02 -27.44 -40.49
C HIS A 523 22.99 -26.45 -39.92
N GLN A 524 22.02 -26.02 -40.74
CA GLN A 524 20.95 -25.09 -40.32
C GLN A 524 20.04 -25.71 -39.26
N ARG A 525 19.80 -27.03 -39.30
CA ARG A 525 19.10 -27.74 -38.23
C ARG A 525 19.85 -27.73 -36.89
N ASN A 526 21.19 -27.84 -36.93
CA ASN A 526 22.01 -27.77 -35.72
C ASN A 526 22.04 -26.34 -35.16
N GLU A 527 22.08 -25.33 -36.03
CA GLU A 527 22.00 -23.92 -35.64
C GLU A 527 20.63 -23.58 -35.01
N GLU A 528 19.51 -24.01 -35.59
CA GLU A 528 18.18 -23.80 -35.00
C GLU A 528 18.04 -24.49 -33.64
N ARG A 529 18.51 -25.74 -33.51
CA ARG A 529 18.50 -26.47 -32.23
C ARG A 529 19.33 -25.78 -31.17
N ALA A 530 20.53 -25.30 -31.55
CA ALA A 530 21.37 -24.51 -30.66
C ALA A 530 20.68 -23.20 -30.26
N GLY A 531 20.00 -22.52 -31.19
CA GLY A 531 19.21 -21.32 -30.92
C GLY A 531 18.08 -21.55 -29.91
N TYR A 532 17.26 -22.59 -30.10
CA TYR A 532 16.22 -22.95 -29.13
C TYR A 532 16.79 -23.40 -27.79
N PHE A 533 17.91 -24.12 -27.78
CA PHE A 533 18.56 -24.53 -26.54
C PHE A 533 19.08 -23.31 -25.76
N LEU A 534 19.69 -22.34 -26.43
CA LEU A 534 20.13 -21.07 -25.83
C LEU A 534 18.95 -20.20 -25.35
N ALA A 535 17.82 -20.21 -26.06
CA ALA A 535 16.60 -19.51 -25.65
C ALA A 535 15.81 -20.25 -24.55
N SER A 536 16.05 -21.55 -24.36
CA SER A 536 15.24 -22.40 -23.49
C SER A 536 15.18 -21.93 -22.03
N PRO A 537 16.24 -21.40 -21.39
CA PRO A 537 16.14 -20.88 -20.02
C PRO A 537 15.16 -19.71 -19.91
N TRP A 538 15.13 -18.82 -20.91
CA TRP A 538 14.18 -17.70 -20.95
C TRP A 538 12.76 -18.20 -21.21
N ILE A 539 12.57 -19.11 -22.17
CA ILE A 539 11.23 -19.67 -22.49
C ILE A 539 10.65 -20.42 -21.29
N VAL A 540 11.46 -21.25 -20.63
CA VAL A 540 11.04 -21.99 -19.43
C VAL A 540 10.73 -21.03 -18.30
N GLY A 541 11.59 -20.02 -18.07
CA GLY A 541 11.35 -18.98 -17.08
C GLY A 541 10.04 -18.22 -17.34
N PHE A 542 9.81 -17.79 -18.58
CA PHE A 542 8.58 -17.12 -19.01
C PHE A 542 7.36 -18.03 -18.81
N ALA A 543 7.42 -19.29 -19.25
CA ALA A 543 6.30 -20.22 -19.14
C ALA A 543 5.91 -20.48 -17.67
N LEU A 544 6.89 -20.72 -16.80
CA LEU A 544 6.67 -21.07 -15.40
C LEU A 544 6.32 -19.87 -14.52
N PHE A 545 7.03 -18.76 -14.69
CA PHE A 545 6.92 -17.61 -13.78
C PHE A 545 6.05 -16.47 -14.31
N MET A 546 5.66 -16.47 -15.59
CA MET A 546 4.81 -15.43 -16.18
C MET A 546 3.53 -16.00 -16.80
N ALA A 547 3.63 -16.90 -17.78
CA ALA A 547 2.47 -17.42 -18.49
C ALA A 547 1.58 -18.29 -17.58
N PHE A 548 2.17 -19.18 -16.77
CA PHE A 548 1.42 -20.04 -15.86
C PHE A 548 0.60 -19.25 -14.82
N PRO A 549 1.17 -18.29 -14.07
CA PRO A 549 0.38 -17.47 -13.14
C PRO A 549 -0.75 -16.67 -13.82
N ILE A 550 -0.54 -16.18 -15.05
CA ILE A 550 -1.58 -15.49 -15.83
C ILE A 550 -2.72 -16.46 -16.16
N VAL A 551 -2.42 -17.65 -16.68
CA VAL A 551 -3.46 -18.64 -17.00
C VAL A 551 -4.18 -19.11 -15.73
N MET A 552 -3.45 -19.27 -14.62
CA MET A 552 -4.04 -19.62 -13.34
C MET A 552 -4.97 -18.52 -12.82
N SER A 553 -4.59 -17.25 -12.94
CA SER A 553 -5.46 -16.14 -12.54
C SER A 553 -6.75 -16.10 -13.37
N MET A 554 -6.71 -16.52 -14.64
CA MET A 554 -7.94 -16.70 -15.44
C MET A 554 -8.85 -17.77 -14.85
N ALA A 555 -8.31 -18.93 -14.49
CA ALA A 555 -9.12 -19.97 -13.84
C ALA A 555 -9.73 -19.46 -12.52
N LEU A 556 -8.94 -18.73 -11.73
CA LEU A 556 -9.37 -18.14 -10.46
C LEU A 556 -10.38 -17.01 -10.62
N ALA A 557 -10.43 -16.31 -11.76
CA ALA A 557 -11.47 -15.32 -12.05
C ALA A 557 -12.88 -15.91 -12.06
N PHE A 558 -13.02 -17.23 -12.26
CA PHE A 558 -14.29 -17.96 -12.17
C PHE A 558 -14.45 -18.71 -10.84
N ALA A 559 -13.56 -18.47 -9.88
CA ALA A 559 -13.57 -19.13 -8.58
C ALA A 559 -13.87 -18.15 -7.45
N ARG A 560 -14.58 -18.62 -6.42
CA ARG A 560 -14.61 -18.00 -5.10
C ARG A 560 -13.42 -18.56 -4.32
N TRP A 561 -12.36 -17.76 -4.21
CA TRP A 561 -11.16 -18.14 -3.47
C TRP A 561 -10.60 -16.95 -2.72
N LYS A 562 -10.27 -17.19 -1.45
CA LYS A 562 -9.86 -16.14 -0.52
C LYS A 562 -8.37 -15.79 -0.59
N GLY A 563 -7.58 -16.63 -1.25
CA GLY A 563 -6.14 -16.40 -1.40
C GLY A 563 -5.31 -16.62 -0.14
N VAL A 564 -5.90 -17.10 0.96
CA VAL A 564 -5.23 -17.48 2.21
C VAL A 564 -5.36 -18.98 2.52
N SER A 565 -6.33 -19.64 1.89
CA SER A 565 -6.55 -21.07 2.00
C SER A 565 -5.86 -21.82 0.85
N PRO A 566 -5.54 -23.12 1.01
CA PRO A 566 -4.95 -23.91 -0.06
C PRO A 566 -5.78 -23.85 -1.34
N LEU A 567 -5.12 -23.87 -2.49
CA LEU A 567 -5.78 -23.78 -3.80
C LEU A 567 -6.88 -24.85 -4.01
N SER A 568 -6.73 -26.02 -3.39
CA SER A 568 -7.73 -27.10 -3.41
C SER A 568 -9.08 -26.71 -2.80
N SER A 569 -9.12 -25.70 -1.93
CA SER A 569 -10.35 -25.16 -1.32
C SER A 569 -11.07 -24.13 -2.17
N ALA A 570 -10.50 -23.73 -3.32
CA ALA A 570 -11.19 -22.83 -4.24
C ALA A 570 -12.49 -23.45 -4.73
N GLU A 571 -13.54 -22.66 -4.77
CA GLU A 571 -14.86 -23.09 -5.21
C GLU A 571 -15.18 -22.50 -6.59
N PHE A 572 -15.78 -23.28 -7.48
CA PHE A 572 -16.17 -22.84 -8.81
C PHE A 572 -17.45 -21.99 -8.75
N ALA A 573 -17.26 -20.68 -8.83
CA ALA A 573 -18.33 -19.69 -8.77
C ALA A 573 -18.91 -19.34 -10.16
N GLY A 574 -18.42 -19.96 -11.23
CA GLY A 574 -18.83 -19.67 -12.60
C GLY A 574 -18.65 -18.17 -12.90
N THR A 575 -19.70 -17.50 -13.32
CA THR A 575 -19.67 -16.06 -13.66
C THR A 575 -20.03 -15.14 -12.48
N ALA A 576 -20.19 -15.67 -11.25
CA ALA A 576 -20.67 -14.88 -10.12
C ALA A 576 -19.76 -13.67 -9.80
N ASN A 577 -18.43 -13.81 -9.92
CA ASN A 577 -17.50 -12.68 -9.76
C ASN A 577 -17.79 -11.54 -10.75
N PHE A 578 -18.09 -11.87 -12.00
CA PHE A 578 -18.43 -10.86 -13.02
C PHE A 578 -19.82 -10.26 -12.80
N GLN A 579 -20.79 -11.06 -12.35
CA GLN A 579 -22.12 -10.56 -11.98
C GLN A 579 -22.03 -9.57 -10.81
N GLN A 580 -21.26 -9.91 -9.77
CA GLN A 580 -20.96 -9.01 -8.66
C GLN A 580 -20.40 -7.68 -9.16
N LEU A 581 -19.36 -7.76 -10.00
CA LEU A 581 -18.64 -6.62 -10.53
C LEU A 581 -19.52 -5.69 -11.38
N PHE A 582 -20.38 -6.24 -12.23
CA PHE A 582 -21.21 -5.44 -13.13
C PHE A 582 -22.54 -4.99 -12.53
N GLN A 583 -23.11 -5.71 -11.56
CA GLN A 583 -24.47 -5.44 -11.07
C GLN A 583 -24.50 -4.82 -9.67
N PHE A 584 -23.58 -5.22 -8.79
CA PHE A 584 -23.64 -4.90 -7.36
C PHE A 584 -22.49 -4.01 -6.89
N ASP A 585 -21.33 -4.06 -7.56
CA ASP A 585 -20.17 -3.28 -7.14
C ASP A 585 -20.15 -1.86 -7.75
N GLN A 586 -20.66 -0.88 -7.02
CA GLN A 586 -20.60 0.53 -7.41
C GLN A 586 -19.19 1.11 -7.32
N ARG A 587 -18.35 0.64 -6.37
CA ARG A 587 -16.98 1.13 -6.17
C ARG A 587 -16.08 0.72 -7.33
N PHE A 588 -16.31 -0.45 -7.92
CA PHE A 588 -15.70 -0.89 -9.17
C PHE A 588 -15.91 0.17 -10.27
N ARG A 589 -17.15 0.60 -10.50
CA ARG A 589 -17.49 1.60 -11.52
C ARG A 589 -16.84 2.94 -11.23
N THR A 590 -16.93 3.41 -9.98
CA THR A 590 -16.28 4.64 -9.53
C THR A 590 -14.78 4.60 -9.82
N SER A 591 -14.10 3.48 -9.49
CA SER A 591 -12.66 3.35 -9.69
C SER A 591 -12.24 3.35 -11.16
N LEU A 592 -13.08 2.77 -12.04
CA LEU A 592 -12.88 2.81 -13.48
C LEU A 592 -13.04 4.22 -14.03
N VAL A 593 -14.04 4.97 -13.56
CA VAL A 593 -14.28 6.37 -13.96
C VAL A 593 -13.12 7.27 -13.53
N VAL A 594 -12.66 7.16 -12.28
CA VAL A 594 -11.51 7.92 -11.78
C VAL A 594 -10.27 7.65 -12.62
N THR A 595 -10.00 6.38 -12.92
CA THR A 595 -8.85 5.96 -13.74
C THR A 595 -8.95 6.47 -15.17
N ALA A 596 -10.13 6.36 -15.79
CA ALA A 596 -10.38 6.86 -17.14
C ALA A 596 -10.27 8.38 -17.23
N TYR A 597 -10.82 9.10 -16.24
CA TYR A 597 -10.73 10.55 -16.18
C TYR A 597 -9.27 11.01 -16.06
N TYR A 598 -8.50 10.39 -15.16
CA TYR A 598 -7.06 10.61 -15.09
C TYR A 598 -6.35 10.29 -16.41
N ALA A 599 -6.63 9.15 -17.04
CA ALA A 599 -5.98 8.74 -18.28
C ALA A 599 -6.22 9.73 -19.44
N ILE A 600 -7.46 10.23 -19.57
CA ILE A 600 -7.84 11.22 -20.58
C ILE A 600 -7.06 12.53 -20.42
N LEU A 601 -6.71 12.91 -19.18
CA LEU A 601 -5.93 14.12 -18.90
C LEU A 601 -4.42 13.87 -19.03
N ALA A 602 -3.92 12.84 -18.35
CA ALA A 602 -2.51 12.56 -18.19
C ALA A 602 -1.84 12.16 -19.51
N VAL A 603 -2.51 11.33 -20.34
CA VAL A 603 -1.91 10.83 -21.57
C VAL A 603 -1.64 11.96 -22.57
N PRO A 604 -2.64 12.79 -22.98
CA PRO A 604 -2.38 13.87 -23.94
C PRO A 604 -1.43 14.93 -23.38
N ALA A 605 -1.61 15.34 -22.12
CA ALA A 605 -0.75 16.34 -21.49
C ALA A 605 0.71 15.86 -21.43
N GLY A 606 0.92 14.58 -21.08
CA GLY A 606 2.24 13.96 -21.06
C GLY A 606 2.89 13.89 -22.44
N GLN A 607 2.13 13.54 -23.50
CA GLN A 607 2.65 13.53 -24.87
C GLN A 607 3.07 14.93 -25.34
N ILE A 608 2.21 15.93 -25.11
CA ILE A 608 2.46 17.31 -25.51
C ILE A 608 3.70 17.85 -24.79
N LEU A 609 3.75 17.71 -23.46
CA LEU A 609 4.88 18.20 -22.68
C LEU A 609 6.19 17.49 -23.05
N ALA A 610 6.15 16.17 -23.24
CA ALA A 610 7.32 15.40 -23.66
C ALA A 610 7.83 15.82 -25.04
N LEU A 611 6.93 16.05 -26.00
CA LEU A 611 7.30 16.52 -27.35
C LEU A 611 7.88 17.94 -27.31
N LEU A 612 7.26 18.86 -26.57
CA LEU A 612 7.76 20.22 -26.39
C LEU A 612 9.16 20.22 -25.76
N ALA A 613 9.34 19.44 -24.69
CA ALA A 613 10.64 19.26 -24.07
C ALA A 613 11.65 18.64 -25.06
N ALA A 614 11.27 17.64 -25.85
CA ALA A 614 12.15 17.02 -26.84
C ALA A 614 12.58 18.01 -27.94
N LEU A 615 11.66 18.86 -28.43
CA LEU A 615 11.96 19.92 -29.40
C LEU A 615 12.98 20.92 -28.82
N LEU A 616 12.81 21.35 -27.57
CA LEU A 616 13.78 22.21 -26.87
C LEU A 616 15.14 21.52 -26.73
N MET A 617 15.14 20.22 -26.40
CA MET A 617 16.37 19.43 -26.21
C MET A 617 17.04 19.02 -27.53
N ASN A 618 16.38 19.19 -28.67
CA ASN A 618 16.95 18.96 -30.00
C ASN A 618 17.75 20.16 -30.53
N ALA A 619 17.75 21.30 -29.81
CA ALA A 619 18.54 22.46 -30.18
C ALA A 619 20.05 22.21 -30.05
N ARG A 620 20.84 22.72 -31.01
CA ARG A 620 22.31 22.61 -31.04
C ARG A 620 22.99 23.65 -30.14
N VAL A 621 22.73 23.58 -28.83
CA VAL A 621 23.36 24.45 -27.80
C VAL A 621 24.42 23.71 -27.00
N ARG A 622 25.48 24.42 -26.61
CA ARG A 622 26.55 23.87 -25.75
C ARG A 622 25.97 23.54 -24.36
N GLY A 623 26.25 22.33 -23.85
CA GLY A 623 25.76 21.87 -22.54
C GLY A 623 24.42 21.11 -22.57
N ILE A 624 23.83 20.86 -23.75
CA ILE A 624 22.51 20.21 -23.89
C ILE A 624 22.42 18.83 -23.22
N HIS A 625 23.53 18.09 -23.12
CA HIS A 625 23.57 16.79 -22.45
C HIS A 625 23.28 16.89 -20.95
N LEU A 626 23.70 17.98 -20.29
CA LEU A 626 23.40 18.23 -18.88
C LEU A 626 21.90 18.53 -18.70
N PHE A 627 21.31 19.34 -19.57
CA PHE A 627 19.88 19.62 -19.56
C PHE A 627 19.04 18.36 -19.79
N ARG A 628 19.43 17.49 -20.73
CA ARG A 628 18.78 16.20 -20.96
C ARG A 628 18.84 15.30 -19.72
N ALA A 629 20.00 15.26 -19.05
CA ALA A 629 20.17 14.49 -17.82
C ALA A 629 19.30 15.05 -16.68
N ALA A 630 19.27 16.38 -16.51
CA ALA A 630 18.45 17.04 -15.50
C ALA A 630 16.94 16.80 -15.72
N TRP A 631 16.46 16.84 -16.96
CA TRP A 631 15.06 16.59 -17.28
C TRP A 631 14.66 15.11 -17.13
N TYR A 632 15.61 14.19 -17.32
CA TYR A 632 15.38 12.76 -17.11
C TYR A 632 15.48 12.33 -15.64
N LEU A 633 16.25 13.05 -14.82
CA LEU A 633 16.52 12.72 -13.41
C LEU A 633 15.23 12.45 -12.59
N PRO A 634 14.16 13.25 -12.70
CA PRO A 634 12.87 12.95 -12.07
C PRO A 634 12.32 11.54 -12.33
N SER A 635 12.51 11.01 -13.55
CA SER A 635 11.98 9.70 -13.96
C SER A 635 12.71 8.52 -13.31
N VAL A 636 13.86 8.77 -12.67
CA VAL A 636 14.70 7.76 -12.01
C VAL A 636 14.48 7.76 -10.49
N LEU A 637 13.82 8.78 -9.94
CA LEU A 637 13.53 8.87 -8.51
C LEU A 637 12.53 7.79 -8.08
N ALA A 638 12.64 7.34 -6.83
CA ALA A 638 11.70 6.38 -6.26
C ALA A 638 10.28 6.97 -6.23
N GLY A 639 9.33 6.28 -6.87
CA GLY A 639 7.96 6.77 -7.03
C GLY A 639 7.25 7.11 -5.71
N VAL A 640 7.53 6.38 -4.62
CA VAL A 640 6.98 6.65 -3.28
C VAL A 640 7.45 8.00 -2.75
N GLY A 641 8.75 8.32 -2.86
CA GLY A 641 9.29 9.60 -2.40
C GLY A 641 8.70 10.78 -3.16
N VAL A 642 8.51 10.61 -4.47
CA VAL A 642 7.84 11.63 -5.31
C VAL A 642 6.37 11.78 -4.90
N ALA A 643 5.65 10.70 -4.63
CA ALA A 643 4.26 10.74 -4.16
C ALA A 643 4.11 11.49 -2.82
N VAL A 644 5.01 11.26 -1.85
CA VAL A 644 5.02 12.00 -0.58
C VAL A 644 5.26 13.49 -0.80
N LEU A 645 6.23 13.85 -1.66
CA LEU A 645 6.50 15.24 -2.00
C LEU A 645 5.29 15.93 -2.64
N TRP A 646 4.60 15.26 -3.57
CA TRP A 646 3.41 15.83 -4.22
C TRP A 646 2.20 15.90 -3.29
N ARG A 647 2.08 14.99 -2.31
CA ARG A 647 1.08 15.11 -1.22
C ARG A 647 1.29 16.40 -0.44
N TRP A 648 2.53 16.83 -0.22
CA TRP A 648 2.82 18.13 0.41
C TRP A 648 2.50 19.32 -0.48
N ILE A 649 2.77 19.22 -1.78
CA ILE A 649 2.46 20.28 -2.74
C ILE A 649 0.95 20.54 -2.81
N PHE A 650 0.14 19.49 -2.81
CA PHE A 650 -1.32 19.54 -2.95
C PHE A 650 -2.07 19.58 -1.61
N ASP A 651 -1.38 19.79 -0.49
CA ASP A 651 -2.06 19.89 0.79
C ASP A 651 -2.97 21.12 0.84
N SER A 652 -4.17 20.90 1.37
CA SER A 652 -5.21 21.94 1.40
C SER A 652 -4.89 23.02 2.44
N ASP A 653 -4.17 22.65 3.50
CA ASP A 653 -3.84 23.52 4.63
C ASP A 653 -2.41 24.09 4.49
N GLY A 654 -2.18 24.82 3.39
CA GLY A 654 -0.93 25.55 3.17
C GLY A 654 0.07 24.87 2.22
N GLY A 655 -0.38 23.94 1.38
CA GLY A 655 0.43 23.36 0.32
C GLY A 655 0.93 24.38 -0.71
N LEU A 656 2.07 24.07 -1.34
CA LEU A 656 2.72 24.97 -2.31
C LEU A 656 1.82 25.33 -3.49
N MET A 657 0.97 24.41 -3.95
CA MET A 657 0.05 24.67 -5.06
C MET A 657 -1.00 25.72 -4.68
N ASN A 658 -1.62 25.59 -3.50
CA ASN A 658 -2.60 26.55 -3.02
C ASN A 658 -1.94 27.89 -2.72
N ALA A 659 -0.74 27.90 -2.14
CA ALA A 659 0.02 29.14 -1.91
C ALA A 659 0.31 29.92 -3.21
N ALA A 660 0.55 29.21 -4.32
CA ALA A 660 0.77 29.83 -5.63
C ALA A 660 -0.52 30.27 -6.33
N LEU A 661 -1.60 29.49 -6.22
CA LEU A 661 -2.86 29.74 -6.92
C LEU A 661 -3.78 30.74 -6.19
N GLN A 662 -3.82 30.69 -4.86
CA GLN A 662 -4.75 31.48 -4.05
C GLN A 662 -4.67 32.99 -4.38
N PRO A 663 -3.49 33.64 -4.50
CA PRO A 663 -3.42 35.06 -4.84
C PRO A 663 -4.09 35.39 -6.18
N LEU A 664 -3.96 34.51 -7.18
CA LEU A 664 -4.58 34.68 -8.49
C LEU A 664 -6.09 34.45 -8.44
N LEU A 665 -6.53 33.42 -7.72
CA LEU A 665 -7.94 33.06 -7.58
C LEU A 665 -8.73 34.11 -6.80
N THR A 666 -8.12 34.73 -5.78
CA THR A 666 -8.74 35.81 -5.01
C THR A 666 -9.08 37.04 -5.87
N LEU A 667 -8.36 37.28 -6.98
CA LEU A 667 -8.69 38.36 -7.93
C LEU A 667 -10.05 38.15 -8.61
N PHE A 668 -10.49 36.89 -8.71
CA PHE A 668 -11.76 36.48 -9.31
C PHE A 668 -12.80 36.05 -8.27
N GLY A 669 -12.51 36.24 -6.96
CA GLY A 669 -13.40 35.81 -5.87
C GLY A 669 -13.49 34.28 -5.71
N LEU A 670 -12.51 33.53 -6.22
CA LEU A 670 -12.45 32.07 -6.11
C LEU A 670 -11.47 31.65 -5.01
N THR A 671 -11.68 30.45 -4.46
CA THR A 671 -10.77 29.80 -3.51
C THR A 671 -10.03 28.65 -4.18
N ALA A 672 -8.80 28.39 -3.74
CA ALA A 672 -8.05 27.24 -4.20
C ALA A 672 -8.77 25.94 -3.81
N PRO A 673 -8.75 24.91 -4.67
CA PRO A 673 -9.50 23.69 -4.44
C PRO A 673 -8.87 22.84 -3.33
N GLU A 674 -9.71 22.05 -2.68
CA GLU A 674 -9.28 20.97 -1.80
C GLU A 674 -9.01 19.72 -2.63
N TRP A 675 -7.81 19.65 -3.22
CA TRP A 675 -7.42 18.63 -4.22
C TRP A 675 -7.77 17.19 -3.83
N PHE A 676 -7.66 16.87 -2.55
CA PHE A 676 -7.94 15.55 -1.97
C PHE A 676 -8.97 15.62 -0.82
N GLY A 677 -9.86 16.62 -0.85
CA GLY A 677 -11.00 16.80 0.05
C GLY A 677 -12.31 16.86 -0.75
N GLN A 678 -13.19 17.80 -0.42
CA GLN A 678 -14.53 17.95 -1.05
C GLN A 678 -14.47 18.11 -2.57
N ASP A 679 -13.40 18.73 -3.07
CA ASP A 679 -13.21 19.06 -4.47
C ASP A 679 -12.54 17.91 -5.25
N ALA A 680 -12.19 16.80 -4.59
CA ALA A 680 -11.45 15.69 -5.16
C ALA A 680 -12.17 15.03 -6.35
N ALA A 681 -13.50 15.07 -6.40
CA ALA A 681 -14.28 14.57 -7.53
C ALA A 681 -13.90 15.26 -8.85
N ILE A 682 -13.55 16.55 -8.79
CA ILE A 682 -13.18 17.36 -9.94
C ILE A 682 -11.66 17.45 -10.06
N TRP A 683 -10.96 17.69 -8.95
CA TRP A 683 -9.54 18.07 -8.94
C TRP A 683 -8.58 16.94 -8.57
N GLY A 684 -9.06 15.82 -8.05
CA GLY A 684 -8.22 14.68 -7.67
C GLY A 684 -7.48 14.09 -8.87
N ALA A 685 -8.21 13.67 -9.90
CA ALA A 685 -7.59 13.13 -11.12
C ALA A 685 -6.66 14.15 -11.83
N PRO A 686 -7.02 15.45 -11.97
CA PRO A 686 -6.08 16.49 -12.40
C PRO A 686 -4.81 16.61 -11.56
N ALA A 687 -4.89 16.53 -10.22
CA ALA A 687 -3.71 16.56 -9.35
C ALA A 687 -2.75 15.40 -9.64
N PHE A 688 -3.30 14.18 -9.77
CA PHE A 688 -2.52 13.02 -10.20
C PHE A 688 -1.95 13.19 -11.62
N ALA A 689 -2.72 13.76 -12.55
CA ALA A 689 -2.25 14.01 -13.91
C ALA A 689 -1.08 15.01 -13.93
N LEU A 690 -1.18 16.11 -13.18
CA LEU A 690 -0.10 17.08 -13.01
C LEU A 690 1.15 16.45 -12.39
N MET A 691 0.99 15.62 -11.36
CA MET A 691 2.08 14.84 -10.79
C MET A 691 2.72 13.91 -11.83
N SER A 692 1.93 13.25 -12.68
CA SER A 692 2.44 12.34 -13.70
C SER A 692 3.37 13.03 -14.71
N LEU A 693 3.16 14.33 -14.93
CA LEU A 693 4.03 15.15 -15.80
C LEU A 693 5.46 15.23 -15.29
N TRP A 694 5.70 14.99 -13.99
CA TRP A 694 7.03 14.89 -13.41
C TRP A 694 7.87 13.76 -14.03
N PHE A 695 7.23 12.75 -14.62
CA PHE A 695 7.88 11.54 -15.16
C PHE A 695 8.01 11.56 -16.70
N VAL A 696 7.73 12.69 -17.39
CA VAL A 696 7.77 12.73 -18.87
C VAL A 696 9.17 12.61 -19.46
N GLY A 697 10.23 12.66 -18.64
CA GLY A 697 11.62 12.62 -19.09
C GLY A 697 11.94 11.39 -19.95
N GLY A 698 11.38 10.22 -19.61
CA GLY A 698 11.52 9.01 -20.43
C GLY A 698 10.92 9.17 -21.83
N THR A 699 9.65 9.59 -21.90
CA THR A 699 8.92 9.83 -23.17
C THR A 699 9.60 10.92 -24.02
N MET A 700 10.15 11.95 -23.38
CA MET A 700 10.91 13.01 -24.04
C MET A 700 12.16 12.44 -24.74
N ILE A 701 12.91 11.52 -24.10
CA ILE A 701 14.08 10.89 -24.75
C ILE A 701 13.67 10.11 -25.99
N VAL A 702 12.55 9.39 -25.94
CA VAL A 702 12.02 8.64 -27.09
C VAL A 702 11.67 9.60 -28.24
N PHE A 703 10.97 10.70 -27.95
CA PHE A 703 10.69 11.72 -28.97
C PHE A 703 11.95 12.38 -29.52
N LEU A 704 12.94 12.66 -28.67
CA LEU A 704 14.21 13.24 -29.08
C LEU A 704 14.99 12.31 -30.01
N ALA A 705 15.01 11.01 -29.73
CA ALA A 705 15.60 10.01 -30.63
C ALA A 705 14.88 9.99 -31.98
N GLY A 706 13.54 10.09 -31.96
CA GLY A 706 12.72 10.24 -33.16
C GLY A 706 13.05 11.47 -33.99
N LEU A 707 13.12 12.63 -33.34
CA LEU A 707 13.46 13.91 -33.98
C LEU A 707 14.83 13.87 -34.65
N GLN A 708 15.78 13.12 -34.07
CA GLN A 708 17.14 12.97 -34.61
C GLN A 708 17.23 11.99 -35.79
N GLN A 709 16.21 11.14 -36.00
CA GLN A 709 16.15 10.22 -37.13
C GLN A 709 15.54 10.87 -38.39
N ILE A 710 14.87 12.02 -38.26
CA ILE A 710 14.25 12.68 -39.41
C ILE A 710 15.36 13.19 -40.35
N PRO A 711 15.38 12.79 -41.63
CA PRO A 711 16.38 13.24 -42.60
C PRO A 711 16.42 14.77 -42.71
N ILE A 712 17.62 15.35 -42.67
CA ILE A 712 17.80 16.81 -42.70
C ILE A 712 17.41 17.40 -44.06
N GLU A 713 17.54 16.59 -45.11
CA GLU A 713 17.30 16.94 -46.51
C GLU A 713 15.83 17.37 -46.72
N LEU A 714 14.89 16.80 -45.98
CA LEU A 714 13.47 17.20 -46.02
C LEU A 714 13.28 18.65 -45.55
N TYR A 715 14.02 19.08 -44.53
CA TYR A 715 13.96 20.44 -44.01
C TYR A 715 14.65 21.43 -44.95
N GLU A 716 15.77 21.03 -45.56
CA GLU A 716 16.48 21.85 -46.55
C GLU A 716 15.62 22.08 -47.79
N ALA A 717 15.04 21.03 -48.36
CA ALA A 717 14.12 21.13 -49.49
C ALA A 717 12.93 22.06 -49.19
N ALA A 718 12.28 21.89 -48.04
CA ALA A 718 11.16 22.75 -47.65
C ALA A 718 11.57 24.22 -47.41
N SER A 719 12.80 24.46 -46.95
CA SER A 719 13.32 25.82 -46.77
C SER A 719 13.59 26.52 -48.11
N ILE A 720 14.04 25.76 -49.12
CA ILE A 720 14.19 26.24 -50.50
C ILE A 720 12.82 26.61 -51.09
N ASP A 721 11.79 25.82 -50.80
CA ASP A 721 10.39 26.08 -51.19
C ASP A 721 9.71 27.21 -50.37
N GLY A 722 10.46 27.93 -49.53
CA GLY A 722 9.95 29.06 -48.75
C GLY A 722 9.04 28.68 -47.58
N SER A 723 9.03 27.42 -47.15
CA SER A 723 8.22 26.98 -46.00
C SER A 723 8.83 27.45 -44.68
N GLY A 724 8.08 28.25 -43.92
CA GLY A 724 8.47 28.67 -42.57
C GLY A 724 8.46 27.52 -41.53
N ARG A 725 9.12 27.74 -40.38
CA ARG A 725 9.31 26.72 -39.32
C ARG A 725 8.02 26.07 -38.82
N LEU A 726 6.93 26.84 -38.70
CA LEU A 726 5.64 26.30 -38.27
C LEU A 726 5.06 25.33 -39.32
N ARG A 727 5.19 25.66 -40.60
CA ARG A 727 4.77 24.78 -41.70
C ARG A 727 5.64 23.52 -41.76
N GLN A 728 6.95 23.66 -41.58
CA GLN A 728 7.87 22.52 -41.47
C GLN A 728 7.49 21.59 -40.30
N PHE A 729 7.11 22.14 -39.14
CA PHE A 729 6.67 21.33 -38.00
C PHE A 729 5.43 20.49 -38.32
N TRP A 730 4.37 21.11 -38.85
CA TRP A 730 3.10 20.41 -39.13
C TRP A 730 3.17 19.49 -40.36
N SER A 731 3.99 19.82 -41.36
CA SER A 731 4.06 19.08 -42.62
C SER A 731 5.20 18.05 -42.70
N ILE A 732 6.24 18.18 -41.87
CA ILE A 732 7.40 17.27 -41.87
C ILE A 732 7.58 16.63 -40.50
N THR A 733 7.81 17.44 -39.47
CA THR A 733 8.20 16.92 -38.15
C THR A 733 7.11 16.05 -37.53
N LEU A 734 5.88 16.55 -37.43
CA LEU A 734 4.78 15.85 -36.77
C LEU A 734 4.36 14.57 -37.54
N PRO A 735 4.23 14.57 -38.89
CA PRO A 735 3.97 13.35 -39.65
C PRO A 735 5.09 12.31 -39.50
N MET A 736 6.36 12.71 -39.59
CA MET A 736 7.50 11.80 -39.43
C MET A 736 7.62 11.23 -38.01
N LEU A 737 7.14 11.95 -36.99
CA LEU A 737 7.08 11.46 -35.62
C LEU A 737 5.86 10.57 -35.34
N SER A 738 4.89 10.47 -36.23
CA SER A 738 3.63 9.77 -35.97
C SER A 738 3.78 8.30 -35.52
N PRO A 739 4.77 7.48 -35.99
CA PRO A 739 4.98 6.14 -35.44
C PRO A 739 5.42 6.15 -33.97
N ILE A 740 6.19 7.18 -33.59
CA ILE A 740 6.71 7.36 -32.23
C ILE A 740 5.63 7.91 -31.31
N ILE A 741 4.78 8.83 -31.81
CA ILE A 741 3.58 9.29 -31.12
C ILE A 741 2.66 8.10 -30.84
N LEU A 742 2.42 7.23 -31.83
CA LEU A 742 1.62 6.01 -31.66
C LEU A 742 2.20 5.12 -30.57
N PHE A 743 3.48 4.79 -30.65
CA PHE A 743 4.16 3.96 -29.65
C PHE A 743 4.03 4.57 -28.25
N ASN A 744 4.37 5.85 -28.09
CA ASN A 744 4.30 6.54 -26.81
C ASN A 744 2.85 6.63 -26.29
N ALA A 745 1.86 6.82 -27.16
CA ALA A 745 0.45 6.85 -26.78
C ALA A 745 -0.03 5.50 -26.25
N ILE A 746 0.30 4.39 -26.93
CA ILE A 746 -0.03 3.04 -26.47
C ILE A 746 0.61 2.78 -25.11
N MET A 747 1.90 3.06 -24.97
CA MET A 747 2.63 2.87 -23.70
C MET A 747 2.05 3.73 -22.58
N ALA A 748 1.70 4.99 -22.86
CA ALA A 748 1.12 5.90 -21.88
C ALA A 748 -0.29 5.47 -21.44
N ILE A 749 -1.10 4.92 -22.35
CA ILE A 749 -2.44 4.39 -22.00
C ILE A 749 -2.32 3.14 -21.14
N ILE A 750 -1.44 2.21 -21.49
CA ILE A 750 -1.20 1.02 -20.66
C ILE A 750 -0.76 1.47 -19.25
N ALA A 751 0.19 2.41 -19.17
CA ALA A 751 0.70 2.90 -17.90
C ALA A 751 -0.36 3.67 -17.08
N SER A 752 -1.22 4.46 -17.72
CA SER A 752 -2.22 5.29 -17.01
C SER A 752 -3.31 4.45 -16.33
N PHE A 753 -3.66 3.30 -16.91
CA PHE A 753 -4.56 2.32 -16.31
C PHE A 753 -3.89 1.46 -15.23
N GLN A 754 -2.56 1.55 -15.06
CA GLN A 754 -1.78 0.81 -14.07
C GLN A 754 -1.31 1.67 -12.87
N VAL A 755 -1.89 2.86 -12.69
CA VAL A 755 -1.55 3.73 -11.55
C VAL A 755 -1.96 3.08 -10.23
N PHE A 756 -0.97 2.81 -9.39
CA PHE A 756 -1.15 2.20 -8.07
C PHE A 756 -0.39 2.99 -7.00
N THR A 757 0.94 3.08 -7.11
CA THR A 757 1.81 3.63 -6.06
C THR A 757 1.40 5.03 -5.64
N GLN A 758 1.10 5.89 -6.61
CA GLN A 758 0.70 7.28 -6.35
C GLN A 758 -0.63 7.33 -5.60
N ALA A 759 -1.63 6.58 -6.07
CA ALA A 759 -2.95 6.51 -5.44
C ALA A 759 -2.87 5.95 -4.01
N PHE A 760 -2.11 4.86 -3.82
CA PHE A 760 -1.91 4.22 -2.53
C PHE A 760 -1.23 5.15 -1.52
N VAL A 761 -0.15 5.85 -1.92
CA VAL A 761 0.65 6.67 -1.01
C VAL A 761 0.04 8.04 -0.74
N MET A 762 -0.61 8.66 -1.72
CA MET A 762 -1.13 10.03 -1.57
C MET A 762 -2.46 10.08 -0.83
N THR A 763 -3.39 9.18 -1.18
CA THR A 763 -4.78 9.26 -0.70
C THR A 763 -5.34 7.95 -0.16
N GLY A 764 -4.79 6.79 -0.53
CA GLY A 764 -5.40 5.50 -0.19
C GLY A 764 -6.79 5.29 -0.83
N GLY A 765 -7.15 6.12 -1.83
CA GLY A 765 -8.45 6.11 -2.50
C GLY A 765 -9.50 7.04 -1.88
N GLU A 766 -9.16 7.79 -0.83
CA GLU A 766 -10.03 8.75 -0.14
C GLU A 766 -10.09 10.14 -0.80
N PRO A 767 -11.05 11.01 -0.44
CA PRO A 767 -12.18 10.79 0.47
C PRO A 767 -13.28 9.92 -0.17
N GLY A 768 -13.87 9.04 0.63
CA GLY A 768 -14.77 8.00 0.13
C GLY A 768 -14.05 7.08 -0.88
N ASP A 769 -14.37 7.31 -2.16
CA ASP A 769 -13.80 6.61 -3.32
C ASP A 769 -13.35 7.56 -4.45
N LEU A 770 -13.34 8.88 -4.21
CA LEU A 770 -13.15 9.90 -5.25
C LEU A 770 -11.76 9.87 -5.90
N THR A 771 -10.77 9.28 -5.24
CA THR A 771 -9.43 9.08 -5.80
C THR A 771 -9.04 7.60 -5.86
N ARG A 772 -10.01 6.68 -5.75
CA ARG A 772 -9.75 5.25 -5.75
C ARG A 772 -9.49 4.76 -7.17
N PHE A 773 -8.23 4.66 -7.56
CA PHE A 773 -7.85 4.10 -8.86
C PHE A 773 -8.17 2.61 -8.95
N TYR A 774 -8.39 2.12 -10.17
CA TYR A 774 -8.82 0.75 -10.44
C TYR A 774 -7.86 -0.29 -9.86
N VAL A 775 -6.56 -0.13 -10.08
CA VAL A 775 -5.55 -1.08 -9.58
C VAL A 775 -5.42 -1.02 -8.06
N LEU A 776 -5.63 0.15 -7.45
CA LEU A 776 -5.72 0.27 -6.00
C LEU A 776 -6.92 -0.52 -5.47
N TYR A 777 -8.09 -0.38 -6.08
CA TYR A 777 -9.28 -1.12 -5.67
C TYR A 777 -9.10 -2.63 -5.85
N LEU A 778 -8.51 -3.08 -6.96
CA LEU A 778 -8.14 -4.47 -7.19
C LEU A 778 -7.23 -5.00 -6.08
N TYR A 779 -6.22 -4.21 -5.69
CA TYR A 779 -5.33 -4.56 -4.59
C TYR A 779 -6.08 -4.69 -3.26
N ASN A 780 -6.96 -3.75 -2.92
CA ASN A 780 -7.78 -3.83 -1.70
C ASN A 780 -8.60 -5.13 -1.70
N GLN A 781 -9.26 -5.45 -2.82
CA GLN A 781 -10.05 -6.68 -2.94
C GLN A 781 -9.20 -7.95 -2.74
N GLY A 782 -8.02 -8.04 -3.39
CA GLY A 782 -7.20 -9.25 -3.31
C GLY A 782 -6.47 -9.45 -1.98
N PHE A 783 -5.93 -8.37 -1.41
CA PHE A 783 -4.98 -8.44 -0.29
C PHE A 783 -5.53 -7.92 1.05
N GLU A 784 -6.46 -6.96 1.02
CA GLU A 784 -7.03 -6.39 2.25
C GLU A 784 -8.34 -7.08 2.65
N PHE A 785 -9.13 -7.48 1.65
CA PHE A 785 -10.43 -8.11 1.85
C PHE A 785 -10.43 -9.63 1.59
N TYR A 786 -9.27 -10.19 1.21
CA TYR A 786 -9.10 -11.61 0.93
C TYR A 786 -10.07 -12.14 -0.14
N GLU A 787 -10.28 -11.41 -1.23
CA GLU A 787 -11.14 -11.79 -2.37
C GLU A 787 -10.31 -12.04 -3.63
N MET A 788 -9.35 -12.97 -3.56
CA MET A 788 -8.39 -13.20 -4.64
C MET A 788 -9.04 -13.65 -5.95
N GLY A 789 -10.12 -14.44 -5.89
CA GLY A 789 -10.90 -14.82 -7.07
C GLY A 789 -11.59 -13.62 -7.73
N TYR A 790 -12.20 -12.75 -6.93
CA TYR A 790 -12.84 -11.52 -7.40
C TYR A 790 -11.82 -10.53 -7.97
N ALA A 791 -10.69 -10.32 -7.29
CA ALA A 791 -9.58 -9.50 -7.76
C ALA A 791 -8.98 -10.03 -9.07
N SER A 792 -8.94 -11.36 -9.25
CA SER A 792 -8.54 -11.98 -10.52
C SER A 792 -9.51 -11.64 -11.66
N ALA A 793 -10.81 -11.65 -11.41
CA ALA A 793 -11.81 -11.21 -12.39
C ALA A 793 -11.61 -9.73 -12.76
N MET A 794 -11.37 -8.86 -11.77
CA MET A 794 -11.03 -7.46 -12.01
C MET A 794 -9.76 -7.30 -12.87
N ALA A 795 -8.72 -8.10 -12.65
CA ALA A 795 -7.48 -8.05 -13.44
C ALA A 795 -7.75 -8.35 -14.93
N TRP A 796 -8.60 -9.34 -15.21
CA TRP A 796 -8.97 -9.70 -16.58
C TRP A 796 -9.85 -8.66 -17.27
N ILE A 797 -10.76 -8.03 -16.53
CA ILE A 797 -11.53 -6.89 -17.06
C ILE A 797 -10.59 -5.73 -17.42
N LEU A 798 -9.60 -5.42 -16.58
CA LEU A 798 -8.61 -4.39 -16.89
C LEU A 798 -7.81 -4.72 -18.16
N LEU A 799 -7.36 -5.97 -18.29
CA LEU A 799 -6.67 -6.45 -19.48
C LEU A 799 -7.54 -6.28 -20.73
N LEU A 800 -8.82 -6.63 -20.67
CA LEU A 800 -9.75 -6.44 -21.78
C LEU A 800 -9.96 -4.97 -22.13
N VAL A 801 -10.12 -4.09 -21.14
CA VAL A 801 -10.26 -2.64 -21.35
C VAL A 801 -9.02 -2.08 -22.06
N VAL A 802 -7.83 -2.37 -21.54
CA VAL A 802 -6.56 -1.89 -22.12
C VAL A 802 -6.35 -2.48 -23.52
N LEU A 803 -6.68 -3.76 -23.74
CA LEU A 803 -6.59 -4.41 -25.05
C LEU A 803 -7.53 -3.76 -26.06
N VAL A 804 -8.79 -3.51 -25.70
CA VAL A 804 -9.77 -2.85 -26.58
C VAL A 804 -9.29 -1.45 -26.96
N LEU A 805 -8.82 -0.65 -26.00
CA LEU A 805 -8.26 0.68 -26.28
C LEU A 805 -7.04 0.59 -27.21
N THR A 806 -6.15 -0.36 -26.97
CA THR A 806 -4.96 -0.59 -27.82
C THR A 806 -5.36 -0.98 -29.24
N VAL A 807 -6.33 -1.88 -29.40
CA VAL A 807 -6.85 -2.29 -30.72
C VAL A 807 -7.52 -1.13 -31.44
N ILE A 808 -8.29 -0.30 -30.74
CA ILE A 808 -8.91 0.91 -31.32
C ILE A 808 -7.82 1.86 -31.87
N ILE A 809 -6.76 2.07 -31.11
CA ILE A 809 -5.65 2.95 -31.50
C ILE A 809 -4.87 2.37 -32.69
N LEU A 810 -4.54 1.08 -32.66
CA LEU A 810 -3.87 0.40 -33.78
C LEU A 810 -4.75 0.34 -35.03
N ARG A 811 -6.08 0.24 -34.90
CA ARG A 811 -6.97 0.31 -36.07
C ARG A 811 -7.07 1.71 -36.65
N THR A 812 -7.04 2.74 -35.81
CA THR A 812 -7.11 4.13 -36.27
C THR A 812 -5.78 4.63 -36.80
N SER A 813 -4.64 4.04 -36.39
CA SER A 813 -3.29 4.47 -36.79
C SER A 813 -3.06 4.47 -38.29
N ASN A 814 -3.69 3.56 -39.05
CA ASN A 814 -3.61 3.53 -40.51
C ASN A 814 -4.07 4.84 -41.19
N ARG A 815 -4.78 5.72 -40.46
CA ARG A 815 -5.27 7.01 -40.99
C ARG A 815 -4.37 8.20 -40.70
N TRP A 816 -3.44 8.08 -39.75
CA TRP A 816 -2.65 9.23 -39.26
C TRP A 816 -1.16 8.93 -39.04
N VAL A 817 -0.76 7.66 -39.12
CA VAL A 817 0.64 7.24 -39.03
C VAL A 817 1.26 7.11 -40.42
N HIS A 818 2.38 7.80 -40.62
CA HIS A 818 3.15 7.84 -41.85
C HIS A 818 4.46 7.09 -41.62
N THR A 819 4.68 6.00 -42.36
CA THR A 819 5.90 5.18 -42.26
C THR A 819 6.74 5.39 -43.51
N GLU A 820 8.07 5.45 -43.37
CA GLU A 820 8.97 5.47 -44.53
C GLU A 820 8.71 4.23 -45.41
N GLY A 821 8.21 4.45 -46.62
CA GLY A 821 7.97 3.40 -47.62
C GLY A 821 6.51 3.03 -47.91
N GLN A 822 5.52 3.54 -47.16
CA GLN A 822 4.11 3.42 -47.55
C GLN A 822 3.72 4.60 -48.44
N LYS A 823 3.49 4.34 -49.74
CA LYS A 823 2.83 5.30 -50.64
C LYS A 823 1.42 5.53 -50.11
N SER A 824 1.08 6.79 -49.82
CA SER A 824 -0.26 7.25 -49.45
C SER A 824 -1.31 6.86 -50.49
#